data_AF-A0A815FJ13-F1
#
_entry.id   AF-A0A815FJ13-F1
#
_cell.length_a   1.000
_cell.length_b   1.000
_cell.length_c   1.000
_cell.angle_alpha   90.00
_cell.angle_beta   90.00
_cell.angle_gamma   90.00
#
_symmetry.space_group_name_H-M   'P 1'
#
loop_
_entity.id
_entity.type
_entity.pdbx_description
1 polymer ?
#
loop_
_entity_poly.entity_id
_entity_poly.type
_entity_poly.pdbx_seq_one_letter_code
_entity_poly.pdbx_strand_id
1 'polypeptide(L)'
;MAPYTFELFAPYNKQAGLRLKNANARMFGLDIPMELNPDDGYWRVTLDLADGIYHYQFKVVTRSWFEVEPEPALPDYIDDETKSVDENEQIRKTYREEHEKLVQQVKERNQKREEEITFTEVWYTFVDPYATEVDERGSDDAFRSVGILIFKNGKRIVDEYEWKYDNYVPLAGNDKLIIYEIHIGDFQDRFKDVTEKMEYFVSLGITAVEIMPIKEYPGQIGWGYTPRYYFAVESAYGTTAELKEMIDTFHKHGIRVIMDGVYNHCDVSAPYTAIDHDYWFHHEPKDPKYCWGPEWNYGKFDEKFQVWPARKYIADSVQYFINEFHTDGIRFDAATQINNDEFLRILSQQAKQQARVRGYAPDFFCVGEYLPDRIESVLSNGGPMDGLWHDSFYWKLRDAIVFDAVNWNELKDVIDSRRQGYRNLVDIVNYQSNHDHDRLLVELGKERQIFDRDAFHRVRLGLAIQATAFGLMMIWMGEEIGEYKEKTPGVAKLDWSLIEDREDNSNSINREHLQYYKDVIQLRKRNAALTTPNLDFIYEHTDNQILVWYRWNNETDKSRIQENHVVVVCNWSSQTYEKYEIFNMPRNGHWYEWLNNDKEYLVEHNKLIVENLMDHSARIFVYELKRCEDDQRS
;
A
#
# COMPACT_ATOMS: atom_id res chain seq x y z
N MET A 1 30.46 -8.09 -28.22
CA MET A 1 29.05 -8.00 -28.62
C MET A 1 28.42 -9.34 -28.34
N ALA A 2 27.21 -9.36 -27.78
CA ALA A 2 26.46 -10.57 -27.51
C ALA A 2 25.11 -10.49 -28.22
N PRO A 3 24.61 -11.60 -28.77
CA PRO A 3 23.30 -11.62 -29.39
C PRO A 3 22.22 -11.41 -28.33
N TYR A 4 21.30 -10.48 -28.60
CA TYR A 4 20.12 -10.25 -27.79
C TYR A 4 18.88 -10.26 -28.67
N THR A 5 17.87 -11.01 -28.25
CA THR A 5 16.59 -11.10 -28.95
C THR A 5 15.60 -10.16 -28.28
N PHE A 6 15.09 -9.20 -29.05
CA PHE A 6 13.93 -8.41 -28.69
C PHE A 6 12.68 -9.22 -29.05
N GLU A 7 11.73 -9.31 -28.12
CA GLU A 7 10.50 -10.09 -28.28
C GLU A 7 9.29 -9.22 -27.93
N LEU A 8 8.26 -9.24 -28.77
CA LEU A 8 7.00 -8.53 -28.55
C LEU A 8 5.82 -9.49 -28.80
N PHE A 9 5.00 -9.73 -27.78
CA PHE A 9 3.76 -10.50 -27.94
C PHE A 9 2.66 -9.60 -28.53
N ALA A 10 2.48 -9.69 -29.85
CA ALA A 10 1.47 -8.94 -30.60
C ALA A 10 0.91 -9.83 -31.73
N PRO A 11 0.27 -10.97 -31.36
CA PRO A 11 0.09 -12.13 -32.24
C PRO A 11 -0.76 -11.89 -33.49
N TYR A 12 -1.65 -10.89 -33.45
CA TYR A 12 -2.61 -10.62 -34.53
C TYR A 12 -2.30 -9.35 -35.33
N ASN A 13 -1.34 -8.54 -34.89
CA ASN A 13 -0.90 -7.34 -35.61
C ASN A 13 -0.28 -7.74 -36.95
N LYS A 14 -0.34 -6.85 -37.94
CA LYS A 14 0.12 -7.16 -39.32
C LYS A 14 1.62 -7.04 -39.49
N GLN A 15 2.23 -6.07 -38.80
CA GLN A 15 3.64 -5.75 -38.90
C GLN A 15 4.11 -5.20 -37.55
N ALA A 16 5.36 -5.51 -37.19
CA ALA A 16 6.04 -4.93 -36.04
C ALA A 16 7.47 -4.51 -36.42
N GLY A 17 8.01 -3.53 -35.69
CA GLY A 17 9.37 -3.07 -35.83
C GLY A 17 9.96 -2.61 -34.50
N LEU A 18 11.29 -2.61 -34.44
CA LEU A 18 12.09 -2.13 -33.32
C LEU A 18 12.76 -0.81 -33.72
N ARG A 19 12.67 0.18 -32.85
CA ARG A 19 13.51 1.37 -32.87
C ARG A 19 14.56 1.23 -31.79
N LEU A 20 15.82 1.33 -32.16
CA LEU A 20 16.94 1.17 -31.22
C LEU A 20 17.95 2.28 -31.42
N LYS A 21 18.47 2.80 -30.32
CA LYS A 21 19.50 3.84 -30.30
C LYS A 21 20.47 3.55 -29.17
N ASN A 22 21.77 3.50 -29.46
CA ASN A 22 22.77 3.57 -28.39
C ASN A 22 22.70 4.97 -27.75
N ALA A 23 22.67 5.07 -26.42
CA ALA A 23 22.49 6.34 -25.70
C ALA A 23 23.50 7.42 -26.11
N ASN A 24 24.72 7.01 -26.52
CA ASN A 24 25.78 7.93 -26.98
C ASN A 24 25.66 8.33 -28.47
N ALA A 25 24.71 7.77 -29.22
CA ALA A 25 24.50 8.09 -30.63
C ALA A 25 23.67 9.37 -30.81
N ARG A 26 23.97 10.16 -31.85
CA ARG A 26 23.29 11.44 -32.11
C ARG A 26 21.87 11.32 -32.67
N MET A 27 21.50 10.18 -33.25
CA MET A 27 20.18 9.94 -33.87
C MET A 27 19.71 8.51 -33.55
N PHE A 28 18.38 8.30 -33.51
CA PHE A 28 17.81 6.94 -33.46
C PHE A 28 18.23 6.15 -34.71
N GLY A 29 18.47 4.85 -34.54
CA GLY A 29 18.66 3.93 -35.66
C GLY A 29 17.41 3.86 -36.54
N LEU A 30 17.59 3.39 -37.77
CA LEU A 30 16.49 3.10 -38.69
C LEU A 30 15.51 2.08 -38.06
N ASP A 31 14.23 2.15 -38.43
CA ASP A 31 13.23 1.15 -38.05
C ASP A 31 13.69 -0.26 -38.50
N ILE A 32 13.86 -1.17 -37.54
CA ILE A 32 14.31 -2.54 -37.78
C ILE A 32 13.06 -3.45 -37.85
N PRO A 33 12.75 -4.07 -39.00
CA PRO A 33 11.61 -4.99 -39.10
C PRO A 33 11.79 -6.19 -38.15
N MET A 34 10.69 -6.63 -37.56
CA MET A 34 10.64 -7.85 -36.75
C MET A 34 9.91 -8.96 -37.51
N GLU A 35 10.21 -10.22 -37.19
CA GLU A 35 9.57 -11.38 -37.78
C GLU A 35 8.59 -12.03 -36.79
N LEU A 36 7.35 -12.26 -37.21
CA LEU A 36 6.36 -12.98 -36.42
C LEU A 36 6.64 -14.48 -36.46
N ASN A 37 6.78 -15.10 -35.30
CA ASN A 37 6.65 -16.54 -35.18
C ASN A 37 5.16 -16.90 -35.03
N PRO A 38 4.53 -17.56 -36.03
CA PRO A 38 3.10 -17.84 -36.00
C PRO A 38 2.70 -18.91 -34.96
N ASP A 39 3.67 -19.67 -34.43
CA ASP A 39 3.44 -20.77 -33.49
C ASP A 39 3.29 -20.28 -32.05
N ASP A 40 3.98 -19.19 -31.67
CA ASP A 40 3.94 -18.64 -30.32
C ASP A 40 3.45 -17.19 -30.24
N GLY A 41 3.23 -16.52 -31.38
CA GLY A 41 2.63 -15.19 -31.43
C GLY A 41 3.58 -14.03 -31.14
N TYR A 42 4.88 -14.31 -30.98
CA TYR A 42 5.89 -13.29 -30.71
C TYR A 42 6.54 -12.79 -32.01
N TRP A 43 6.65 -11.46 -32.11
CA TRP A 43 7.55 -10.80 -33.04
C TRP A 43 8.95 -10.79 -32.46
N ARG A 44 9.95 -11.13 -33.28
CA ARG A 44 11.35 -11.19 -32.83
C ARG A 44 12.31 -10.51 -33.78
N VAL A 45 13.38 -9.95 -33.21
CA VAL A 45 14.60 -9.59 -33.93
C VAL A 45 15.80 -9.80 -33.03
N THR A 46 16.87 -10.42 -33.56
CA THR A 46 18.11 -10.66 -32.82
C THR A 46 19.19 -9.72 -33.33
N LEU A 47 19.82 -8.98 -32.43
CA LEU A 47 20.88 -8.02 -32.72
C LEU A 47 22.10 -8.31 -31.85
N ASP A 48 23.29 -8.15 -32.41
CA ASP A 48 24.54 -8.19 -31.65
C ASP A 48 24.77 -6.84 -30.97
N LEU A 49 24.58 -6.78 -29.66
CA LEU A 49 24.75 -5.56 -28.88
C LEU A 49 26.09 -5.55 -28.14
N ALA A 50 26.75 -4.40 -28.11
CA ALA A 50 27.92 -4.17 -27.29
C ALA A 50 27.49 -3.80 -25.86
N ASP A 51 28.43 -3.79 -24.93
CA ASP A 51 28.18 -3.22 -23.61
C ASP A 51 27.86 -1.73 -23.75
N GLY A 52 26.90 -1.25 -22.96
CA GLY A 52 26.42 0.12 -23.00
C GLY A 52 24.93 0.25 -22.71
N ILE A 53 24.45 1.49 -22.80
CA ILE A 53 23.05 1.85 -22.57
C ILE A 53 22.38 2.08 -23.93
N TYR A 54 21.18 1.53 -24.09
CA TYR A 54 20.39 1.62 -25.30
C TYR A 54 18.99 2.13 -24.97
N HIS A 55 18.49 3.06 -25.78
CA HIS A 55 17.11 3.52 -25.76
C HIS A 55 16.36 2.79 -26.88
N TYR A 56 15.18 2.27 -26.58
CA TYR A 56 14.40 1.50 -27.55
C TYR A 56 12.90 1.68 -27.40
N GLN A 57 12.20 1.41 -28.49
CA GLN A 57 10.75 1.40 -28.59
C GLN A 57 10.33 0.31 -29.58
N PHE A 58 9.12 -0.21 -29.42
CA PHE A 58 8.47 -0.99 -30.46
C PHE A 58 7.51 -0.13 -31.27
N LYS A 59 7.19 -0.62 -32.46
CA LYS A 59 6.10 -0.10 -33.26
C LYS A 59 5.31 -1.23 -33.91
N VAL A 60 4.01 -1.05 -34.03
CA VAL A 60 3.12 -2.00 -34.72
C VAL A 60 2.17 -1.26 -35.66
N VAL A 61 1.71 -1.96 -36.70
CA VAL A 61 0.46 -1.57 -37.35
C VAL A 61 -0.66 -1.94 -36.37
N THR A 62 -1.25 -0.92 -35.75
CA THR A 62 -2.21 -1.09 -34.66
C THR A 62 -3.47 -1.81 -35.13
N ARG A 63 -4.06 -2.59 -34.23
CA ARG A 63 -5.42 -3.14 -34.37
C ARG A 63 -6.41 -2.47 -33.43
N SER A 64 -5.91 -1.57 -32.59
CA SER A 64 -6.71 -0.93 -31.58
C SER A 64 -7.62 0.12 -32.20
N TRP A 65 -8.90 -0.01 -31.90
CA TRP A 65 -9.89 1.04 -32.12
C TRP A 65 -9.75 2.16 -31.09
N PHE A 66 -9.20 1.83 -29.91
CA PHE A 66 -8.97 2.76 -28.82
C PHE A 66 -7.88 3.76 -29.20
N GLU A 67 -8.24 5.04 -29.25
CA GLU A 67 -7.31 6.11 -29.54
C GLU A 67 -6.44 6.41 -28.32
N VAL A 68 -5.14 6.24 -28.51
CA VAL A 68 -4.11 6.62 -27.53
C VAL A 68 -3.51 7.95 -27.96
N GLU A 69 -4.31 9.02 -27.84
CA GLU A 69 -3.70 10.34 -27.70
C GLU A 69 -3.29 10.50 -26.24
N PRO A 70 -2.19 11.22 -25.94
CA PRO A 70 -2.03 11.74 -24.60
C PRO A 70 -3.34 12.47 -24.27
N GLU A 71 -3.92 12.23 -23.09
CA GLU A 71 -4.76 13.27 -22.54
C GLU A 71 -3.94 14.57 -22.68
N PRO A 72 -4.43 15.63 -23.33
CA PRO A 72 -3.76 16.90 -23.30
C PRO A 72 -3.45 17.15 -21.84
N ALA A 73 -2.15 17.27 -21.52
CA ALA A 73 -1.66 17.33 -20.17
C ALA A 73 -2.62 18.19 -19.38
N LEU A 74 -3.32 17.56 -18.41
CA LEU A 74 -4.16 18.33 -17.53
C LEU A 74 -3.20 19.37 -16.93
N PRO A 75 -3.51 20.68 -17.03
CA PRO A 75 -2.62 21.69 -16.46
C PRO A 75 -2.38 21.30 -15.00
N ASP A 76 -1.11 21.18 -14.61
CA ASP A 76 -0.71 20.77 -13.26
C ASP A 76 -1.60 21.47 -12.25
N TYR A 77 -2.41 20.69 -11.53
CA TYR A 77 -3.25 21.25 -10.49
C TYR A 77 -2.37 21.51 -9.28
N ILE A 78 -1.99 22.77 -9.12
CA ILE A 78 -1.35 23.27 -7.90
C ILE A 78 -2.32 24.28 -7.32
N ASP A 79 -2.76 24.05 -6.07
CA ASP A 79 -3.47 25.09 -5.32
C ASP A 79 -2.58 26.34 -5.32
N ASP A 80 -3.09 27.42 -5.89
CA ASP A 80 -2.37 28.68 -5.89
C ASP A 80 -2.47 29.23 -4.47
N GLU A 81 -1.36 29.15 -3.72
CA GLU A 81 -1.28 29.62 -2.33
C GLU A 81 -1.62 31.11 -2.19
N THR A 82 -1.67 31.85 -3.30
CA THR A 82 -2.08 33.26 -3.32
C THR A 82 -3.59 33.47 -3.46
N LYS A 83 -4.37 32.41 -3.69
CA LYS A 83 -5.84 32.45 -3.89
C LYS A 83 -6.61 31.95 -2.68
N SER A 84 -7.84 32.44 -2.54
CA SER A 84 -8.76 32.01 -1.48
C SER A 84 -9.34 30.61 -1.72
N VAL A 85 -9.88 29.99 -0.67
CA VAL A 85 -10.50 28.66 -0.72
C VAL A 85 -11.61 28.60 -1.78
N ASP A 86 -12.48 29.62 -1.84
CA ASP A 86 -13.58 29.70 -2.82
C ASP A 86 -13.06 29.82 -4.26
N GLU A 87 -11.94 30.51 -4.47
CA GLU A 87 -11.32 30.65 -5.79
C GLU A 87 -10.67 29.34 -6.26
N ASN A 88 -9.98 28.62 -5.36
CA ASN A 88 -9.45 27.31 -5.67
C ASN A 88 -10.57 26.27 -5.87
N GLU A 89 -11.69 26.36 -5.14
CA GLU A 89 -12.86 25.49 -5.36
C GLU A 89 -13.53 25.75 -6.72
N GLN A 90 -13.62 27.01 -7.13
CA GLN A 90 -14.11 27.37 -8.45
C GLN A 90 -13.18 26.85 -9.56
N ILE A 91 -11.87 26.90 -9.35
CA ILE A 91 -10.88 26.32 -10.27
C ILE A 91 -11.03 24.79 -10.35
N ARG A 92 -11.18 24.09 -9.21
CA ARG A 92 -11.45 22.63 -9.16
C ARG A 92 -12.71 22.26 -9.94
N LYS A 93 -13.76 23.08 -9.82
CA LYS A 93 -15.01 22.88 -10.55
C LYS A 93 -14.81 23.04 -12.06
N THR A 94 -14.13 24.09 -12.50
CA THR A 94 -13.82 24.30 -13.92
C THR A 94 -12.96 23.19 -14.49
N TYR A 95 -11.97 22.72 -13.73
CA TYR A 95 -11.12 21.59 -14.13
C TYR A 95 -11.93 20.30 -14.33
N ARG A 96 -12.83 19.96 -13.39
CA ARG A 96 -13.75 18.80 -13.53
C ARG A 96 -14.62 18.91 -14.79
N GLU A 97 -15.19 20.09 -15.04
CA GLU A 97 -16.03 20.33 -16.22
C GLU A 97 -15.25 20.25 -17.54
N GLU A 98 -13.98 20.67 -17.57
CA GLU A 98 -13.09 20.54 -18.73
C GLU A 98 -12.66 19.08 -18.95
N HIS A 99 -12.31 18.36 -17.88
CA HIS A 99 -11.99 16.94 -17.94
C HIS A 99 -13.18 16.12 -18.46
N GLU A 100 -14.40 16.35 -17.96
CA GLU A 100 -15.61 15.68 -18.45
C GLU A 100 -15.86 15.91 -19.95
N LYS A 101 -15.66 17.14 -20.45
CA LYS A 101 -15.76 17.44 -21.88
C LYS A 101 -14.71 16.71 -22.70
N LEU A 102 -13.51 16.59 -22.17
CA LEU A 102 -12.40 15.97 -22.86
C LEU A 102 -12.56 14.46 -22.97
N VAL A 103 -12.96 13.82 -21.86
CA VAL A 103 -13.38 12.42 -21.82
C VAL A 103 -14.51 12.18 -22.84
N GLN A 104 -15.49 13.08 -22.92
CA GLN A 104 -16.58 12.96 -23.90
C GLN A 104 -16.08 13.07 -25.35
N GLN A 105 -15.11 13.96 -25.63
CA GLN A 105 -14.49 14.07 -26.95
C GLN A 105 -13.68 12.83 -27.33
N VAL A 106 -12.95 12.23 -26.37
CA VAL A 106 -12.25 10.95 -26.59
C VAL A 106 -13.26 9.84 -26.89
N LYS A 107 -14.38 9.76 -26.15
CA LYS A 107 -15.46 8.80 -26.41
C LYS A 107 -16.06 8.95 -27.80
N GLU A 108 -16.41 10.18 -28.22
CA GLU A 108 -16.99 10.45 -29.53
C GLU A 108 -16.01 10.11 -30.68
N ARG A 109 -14.72 10.38 -30.49
CA ARG A 109 -13.67 10.01 -31.44
C ARG A 109 -13.46 8.51 -31.53
N ASN A 110 -13.41 7.83 -30.39
CA ASN A 110 -13.31 6.37 -30.33
C ASN A 110 -14.50 5.71 -31.02
N GLN A 111 -15.72 6.19 -30.78
CA GLN A 111 -16.93 5.71 -31.44
C GLN A 111 -16.85 5.91 -32.97
N LYS A 112 -16.40 7.09 -33.41
CA LYS A 112 -16.22 7.36 -34.84
C LYS A 112 -15.13 6.48 -35.47
N ARG A 113 -14.02 6.26 -34.75
CA ARG A 113 -12.91 5.42 -35.19
C ARG A 113 -13.32 3.95 -35.28
N GLU A 114 -14.12 3.48 -34.33
CA GLU A 114 -14.75 2.15 -34.36
C GLU A 114 -15.59 1.96 -35.64
N GLU A 115 -16.39 2.97 -36.01
CA GLU A 115 -17.20 2.97 -37.24
C GLU A 115 -16.33 3.07 -38.53
N GLU A 116 -15.14 3.67 -38.46
CA GLU A 116 -14.24 3.96 -39.58
C GLU A 116 -13.11 2.93 -39.78
N ILE A 117 -13.02 1.83 -39.01
CA ILE A 117 -12.01 0.76 -39.19
C ILE A 117 -12.28 -0.03 -40.49
N THR A 118 -12.01 0.63 -41.60
CA THR A 118 -11.74 0.04 -42.91
C THR A 118 -10.44 0.66 -43.44
N PHE A 119 -9.32 0.09 -42.97
CA PHE A 119 -8.03 0.04 -43.70
C PHE A 119 -7.21 1.34 -43.88
N THR A 120 -6.83 2.01 -42.80
CA THR A 120 -5.54 2.75 -42.78
C THR A 120 -4.51 2.00 -41.94
N GLU A 121 -3.34 1.71 -42.53
CA GLU A 121 -2.21 1.10 -41.81
C GLU A 121 -1.56 2.15 -40.91
N VAL A 122 -2.18 2.37 -39.74
CA VAL A 122 -1.66 3.32 -38.76
C VAL A 122 -0.56 2.64 -37.96
N TRP A 123 0.66 3.19 -38.04
CA TRP A 123 1.76 2.80 -37.19
C TRP A 123 1.66 3.48 -35.84
N TYR A 124 1.70 2.70 -34.78
CA TYR A 124 1.82 3.21 -33.41
C TYR A 124 3.19 2.84 -32.84
N THR A 125 3.83 3.76 -32.12
CA THR A 125 5.12 3.55 -31.45
C THR A 125 4.92 3.65 -29.94
N PHE A 126 5.51 2.73 -29.19
CA PHE A 126 5.29 2.60 -27.75
C PHE A 126 6.53 2.01 -27.08
N VAL A 127 6.66 2.26 -25.78
CA VAL A 127 7.67 1.62 -24.94
C VAL A 127 7.32 0.13 -24.76
N ASP A 128 8.33 -0.73 -24.71
CA ASP A 128 8.14 -2.16 -24.45
C ASP A 128 7.26 -2.40 -23.20
N PRO A 129 6.16 -3.16 -23.29
CA PRO A 129 5.39 -3.57 -22.12
C PRO A 129 6.23 -4.22 -21.01
N TYR A 130 7.35 -4.86 -21.34
CA TYR A 130 8.31 -5.48 -20.42
C TYR A 130 9.56 -4.62 -20.16
N ALA A 131 9.52 -3.31 -20.47
CA ALA A 131 10.60 -2.40 -20.13
C ALA A 131 10.79 -2.34 -18.61
N THR A 132 12.02 -2.63 -18.15
CA THR A 132 12.39 -2.62 -16.73
C THR A 132 12.84 -1.26 -16.23
N GLU A 133 13.09 -0.34 -17.16
CA GLU A 133 13.46 1.05 -16.91
C GLU A 133 12.98 1.88 -18.12
N VAL A 134 12.50 3.09 -17.85
CA VAL A 134 12.02 4.02 -18.88
C VAL A 134 12.60 5.41 -18.65
N ASP A 135 12.72 6.18 -19.72
CA ASP A 135 13.06 7.60 -19.64
C ASP A 135 11.89 8.44 -20.15
N GLU A 136 11.22 9.12 -19.21
CA GLU A 136 10.14 10.08 -19.49
C GLU A 136 10.65 11.55 -19.45
N ARG A 137 11.95 11.78 -19.22
CA ARG A 137 12.48 13.14 -19.05
C ARG A 137 12.49 13.90 -20.37
N GLY A 138 11.45 14.72 -20.55
CA GLY A 138 11.31 15.69 -21.64
C GLY A 138 10.02 15.61 -22.44
N SER A 139 8.95 15.03 -21.88
CA SER A 139 7.75 14.70 -22.64
C SER A 139 6.43 15.00 -21.93
N ASP A 140 5.88 16.18 -22.20
CA ASP A 140 4.42 16.39 -22.23
C ASP A 140 3.76 15.62 -23.40
N ASP A 141 4.42 14.59 -23.94
CA ASP A 141 4.13 14.00 -25.24
C ASP A 141 4.47 12.51 -25.23
N ALA A 142 3.44 11.65 -25.15
CA ALA A 142 3.54 10.18 -25.05
C ALA A 142 4.42 9.50 -26.14
N PHE A 143 4.81 10.26 -27.17
CA PHE A 143 5.65 9.80 -28.27
C PHE A 143 7.18 9.92 -28.03
N ARG A 144 7.61 10.42 -26.86
CA ARG A 144 9.04 10.58 -26.52
C ARG A 144 9.57 9.62 -25.46
N SER A 145 8.70 8.96 -24.69
CA SER A 145 9.14 7.97 -23.69
C SER A 145 9.84 6.80 -24.38
N VAL A 146 10.97 6.36 -23.81
CA VAL A 146 11.74 5.21 -24.33
C VAL A 146 12.04 4.22 -23.23
N GLY A 147 12.06 2.93 -23.59
CA GLY A 147 12.63 1.92 -22.70
C GLY A 147 14.15 2.04 -22.66
N ILE A 148 14.75 1.74 -21.52
CA ILE A 148 16.19 1.67 -21.33
C ILE A 148 16.62 0.19 -21.23
N LEU A 149 17.72 -0.13 -21.91
CA LEU A 149 18.41 -1.42 -21.81
C LEU A 149 19.88 -1.20 -21.47
N ILE A 150 20.37 -1.94 -20.48
CA ILE A 150 21.76 -1.87 -20.04
C ILE A 150 22.42 -3.22 -20.33
N PHE A 151 23.53 -3.18 -21.08
CA PHE A 151 24.40 -4.32 -21.32
C PHE A 151 25.74 -4.13 -20.63
N LYS A 152 26.14 -5.14 -19.85
CA LYS A 152 27.45 -5.20 -19.21
C LYS A 152 27.98 -6.62 -19.23
N ASN A 153 29.26 -6.79 -19.56
CA ASN A 153 29.91 -8.09 -19.69
C ASN A 153 29.15 -9.05 -20.63
N GLY A 154 28.57 -8.52 -21.71
CA GLY A 154 27.81 -9.28 -22.70
C GLY A 154 26.46 -9.81 -22.21
N LYS A 155 25.89 -9.28 -21.11
CA LYS A 155 24.57 -9.65 -20.59
C LYS A 155 23.71 -8.42 -20.36
N ARG A 156 22.39 -8.57 -20.57
CA ARG A 156 21.40 -7.59 -20.09
C ARG A 156 21.40 -7.63 -18.56
N ILE A 157 21.42 -6.46 -17.95
CA ILE A 157 21.24 -6.25 -16.51
C ILE A 157 20.14 -5.21 -16.29
N VAL A 158 19.49 -5.25 -15.13
CA VAL A 158 18.59 -4.16 -14.67
C VAL A 158 19.45 -3.05 -14.06
N ASP A 159 20.34 -3.42 -13.14
CA ASP A 159 21.34 -2.55 -12.53
C ASP A 159 22.54 -3.39 -12.03
N GLU A 160 23.45 -2.75 -11.30
CA GLU A 160 24.65 -3.38 -10.75
C GLU A 160 24.56 -3.64 -9.23
N TYR A 161 23.37 -3.53 -8.63
CA TYR A 161 23.21 -3.74 -7.20
C TYR A 161 23.35 -5.22 -6.83
N GLU A 162 24.19 -5.50 -5.84
CA GLU A 162 24.36 -6.83 -5.24
C GLU A 162 23.69 -6.85 -3.86
N TRP A 163 22.71 -7.73 -3.69
CA TRP A 163 22.00 -7.96 -2.42
C TRP A 163 22.95 -8.41 -1.30
N LYS A 164 22.81 -7.82 -0.10
CA LYS A 164 23.73 -8.03 1.02
C LYS A 164 23.08 -8.68 2.24
N TYR A 165 21.79 -8.44 2.47
CA TYR A 165 21.12 -8.79 3.73
C TYR A 165 19.97 -9.79 3.58
N ASP A 166 19.89 -10.39 2.41
CA ASP A 166 19.17 -11.61 2.14
C ASP A 166 19.39 -12.66 3.26
N ASN A 167 18.31 -13.07 3.95
CA ASN A 167 18.33 -14.05 5.05
C ASN A 167 19.24 -13.66 6.24
N TYR A 168 19.64 -12.39 6.36
CA TYR A 168 20.53 -11.92 7.41
C TYR A 168 19.86 -11.93 8.79
N VAL A 169 18.62 -11.45 8.87
CA VAL A 169 17.74 -11.52 10.05
C VAL A 169 16.42 -12.17 9.63
N PRO A 170 15.80 -13.04 10.46
CA PRO A 170 14.49 -13.60 10.16
C PRO A 170 13.43 -12.49 10.03
N LEU A 171 12.69 -12.49 8.92
CA LEU A 171 11.55 -11.60 8.72
C LEU A 171 10.35 -12.04 9.58
N ALA A 172 9.53 -11.08 10.00
CA ALA A 172 8.36 -11.34 10.84
C ALA A 172 7.28 -12.17 10.11
N GLY A 173 6.76 -13.22 10.76
CA GLY A 173 5.61 -13.98 10.28
C GLY A 173 4.35 -13.12 10.12
N ASN A 174 3.40 -13.56 9.29
CA ASN A 174 2.18 -12.80 8.98
C ASN A 174 1.38 -12.40 10.24
N ASP A 175 1.37 -13.25 11.26
CA ASP A 175 0.69 -13.04 12.55
C ASP A 175 1.34 -11.96 13.42
N LYS A 176 2.54 -11.49 13.05
CA LYS A 176 3.31 -10.51 13.81
C LYS A 176 3.47 -9.19 13.08
N LEU A 177 2.76 -9.00 11.96
CA LEU A 177 2.87 -7.79 11.18
C LEU A 177 2.30 -6.57 11.91
N ILE A 178 3.14 -5.55 12.02
CA ILE A 178 2.80 -4.16 12.30
C ILE A 178 3.24 -3.40 11.05
N ILE A 179 2.25 -3.07 10.22
CA ILE A 179 2.43 -2.51 8.89
C ILE A 179 2.50 -0.99 9.02
N TYR A 180 3.40 -0.37 8.26
CA TYR A 180 3.47 1.08 8.13
C TYR A 180 3.35 1.45 6.66
N GLU A 181 2.24 2.07 6.28
CA GLU A 181 1.93 2.44 4.92
C GLU A 181 2.62 3.77 4.55
N ILE A 182 3.36 3.80 3.42
CA ILE A 182 4.08 4.99 2.97
C ILE A 182 3.85 5.30 1.49
N HIS A 183 3.75 6.59 1.18
CA HIS A 183 4.01 7.14 -0.14
C HIS A 183 5.46 7.65 -0.20
N ILE A 184 6.26 7.17 -1.15
CA ILE A 184 7.70 7.49 -1.21
C ILE A 184 7.92 9.00 -1.36
N GLY A 185 7.19 9.65 -2.27
CA GLY A 185 7.32 11.07 -2.57
C GLY A 185 7.00 11.96 -1.37
N ASP A 186 5.92 11.68 -0.65
CA ASP A 186 5.48 12.50 0.48
C ASP A 186 6.21 12.17 1.78
N PHE A 187 6.76 10.96 1.92
CA PHE A 187 7.55 10.64 3.10
C PHE A 187 8.88 11.41 3.11
N GLN A 188 9.68 11.30 2.03
CA GLN A 188 11.03 11.86 1.91
C GLN A 188 11.49 12.04 0.44
N ASP A 189 10.61 12.22 -0.56
CA ASP A 189 10.90 12.33 -2.00
C ASP A 189 11.34 11.05 -2.73
N ARG A 190 12.42 10.39 -2.29
CA ARG A 190 13.08 9.31 -3.05
C ARG A 190 13.39 8.08 -2.21
N PHE A 191 13.64 6.94 -2.87
CA PHE A 191 14.00 5.68 -2.20
C PHE A 191 15.22 5.81 -1.27
N LYS A 192 16.25 6.53 -1.71
CA LYS A 192 17.46 6.78 -0.89
C LYS A 192 17.14 7.58 0.38
N ASP A 193 16.21 8.53 0.32
CA ASP A 193 15.90 9.45 1.41
C ASP A 193 14.98 8.74 2.44
N VAL A 194 14.13 7.81 1.98
CA VAL A 194 13.44 6.83 2.85
C VAL A 194 14.46 5.93 3.56
N THR A 195 15.49 5.47 2.85
CA THR A 195 16.56 4.62 3.42
C THR A 195 17.31 5.35 4.54
N GLU A 196 17.55 6.66 4.41
CA GLU A 196 18.17 7.50 5.43
C GLU A 196 17.34 7.60 6.73
N LYS A 197 16.03 7.30 6.68
CA LYS A 197 15.14 7.22 7.84
C LYS A 197 15.07 5.83 8.48
N MET A 198 15.98 4.91 8.18
CA MET A 198 15.91 3.54 8.75
C MET A 198 15.86 3.51 10.29
N GLU A 199 16.66 4.33 10.97
CA GLU A 199 16.64 4.42 12.44
C GLU A 199 15.26 4.83 12.99
N TYR A 200 14.53 5.66 12.23
CA TYR A 200 13.17 6.05 12.59
C TYR A 200 12.24 4.84 12.62
N PHE A 201 12.19 4.05 11.54
CA PHE A 201 11.35 2.86 11.44
C PHE A 201 11.69 1.81 12.51
N VAL A 202 12.98 1.56 12.74
CA VAL A 202 13.45 0.65 13.80
C VAL A 202 13.00 1.15 15.16
N SER A 203 13.16 2.45 15.44
CA SER A 203 12.75 3.05 16.72
C SER A 203 11.24 3.05 16.93
N LEU A 204 10.45 3.19 15.86
CA LEU A 204 8.99 3.10 15.89
C LEU A 204 8.56 1.67 16.21
N GLY A 205 9.33 0.68 15.75
CA GLY A 205 9.15 -0.73 16.08
C GLY A 205 8.29 -1.49 15.07
N ILE A 206 8.05 -0.94 13.88
CA ILE A 206 7.30 -1.61 12.81
C ILE A 206 7.98 -2.92 12.39
N THR A 207 7.25 -3.80 11.70
CA THR A 207 7.80 -5.07 11.19
C THR A 207 7.56 -5.26 9.70
N ALA A 208 6.73 -4.41 9.10
CA ALA A 208 6.56 -4.33 7.67
C ALA A 208 6.31 -2.89 7.27
N VAL A 209 6.78 -2.54 6.07
CA VAL A 209 6.38 -1.34 5.35
C VAL A 209 5.49 -1.78 4.19
N GLU A 210 4.35 -1.11 4.02
CA GLU A 210 3.54 -1.22 2.80
C GLU A 210 3.83 0.01 1.97
N ILE A 211 4.46 -0.18 0.82
CA ILE A 211 4.75 0.92 -0.11
C ILE A 211 3.57 1.07 -1.05
N MET A 212 2.99 2.27 -1.09
CA MET A 212 2.05 2.68 -2.12
C MET A 212 2.65 2.47 -3.53
N PRO A 213 1.86 2.43 -4.61
CA PRO A 213 2.32 1.97 -5.91
C PRO A 213 3.59 2.67 -6.40
N ILE A 214 4.61 1.87 -6.73
CA ILE A 214 5.94 2.34 -7.19
C ILE A 214 6.21 2.06 -8.66
N LYS A 215 5.22 1.59 -9.41
CA LYS A 215 5.34 1.35 -10.85
C LYS A 215 5.25 2.68 -11.59
N GLU A 216 5.98 2.82 -12.68
CA GLU A 216 5.95 4.06 -13.47
C GLU A 216 4.53 4.42 -13.90
N TYR A 217 4.14 5.66 -13.63
CA TYR A 217 2.86 6.24 -13.96
C TYR A 217 3.04 7.56 -14.72
N PRO A 218 1.98 8.11 -15.35
CA PRO A 218 2.07 9.39 -16.03
C PRO A 218 2.50 10.55 -15.12
N GLY A 219 3.54 11.28 -15.52
CA GLY A 219 3.95 12.53 -14.84
C GLY A 219 5.02 12.32 -13.78
N GLN A 220 5.11 13.22 -12.80
CA GLN A 220 6.11 13.15 -11.71
C GLN A 220 5.51 13.24 -10.32
N ILE A 221 4.21 13.56 -10.23
CA ILE A 221 3.49 13.79 -8.99
C ILE A 221 2.18 13.03 -9.07
N GLY A 222 1.95 12.12 -8.14
CA GLY A 222 0.76 11.30 -8.06
C GLY A 222 0.97 10.18 -7.04
N TRP A 223 -0.09 9.47 -6.72
CA TRP A 223 -0.04 8.34 -5.77
C TRP A 223 0.29 6.99 -6.44
N GLY A 224 0.51 6.99 -7.76
CA GLY A 224 0.89 5.79 -8.53
C GLY A 224 -0.24 4.82 -8.87
N TYR A 225 -1.50 5.13 -8.53
CA TYR A 225 -2.64 4.25 -8.80
C TYR A 225 -3.01 4.09 -10.28
N THR A 226 -2.30 4.73 -11.20
CA THR A 226 -2.55 4.66 -12.65
C THR A 226 -1.30 4.14 -13.37
N PRO A 227 -0.88 2.88 -13.13
CA PRO A 227 0.37 2.36 -13.67
C PRO A 227 0.34 2.33 -15.20
N ARG A 228 1.42 2.81 -15.83
CA ARG A 228 1.62 2.77 -17.28
C ARG A 228 2.56 1.62 -17.69
N TYR A 229 3.65 1.41 -16.94
CA TYR A 229 4.63 0.36 -17.22
C TYR A 229 4.82 -0.55 -16.00
N TYR A 230 4.41 -1.82 -16.14
CA TYR A 230 4.30 -2.75 -15.01
C TYR A 230 5.62 -3.38 -14.56
N PHE A 231 6.72 -3.10 -15.25
CA PHE A 231 8.06 -3.62 -14.96
C PHE A 231 9.07 -2.52 -14.66
N ALA A 232 8.71 -1.25 -14.88
CA ALA A 232 9.53 -0.11 -14.55
C ALA A 232 9.10 0.46 -13.19
N VAL A 233 10.09 0.91 -12.42
CA VAL A 233 9.86 1.64 -11.17
C VAL A 233 9.77 3.13 -11.48
N GLU A 234 8.95 3.85 -10.72
CA GLU A 234 8.71 5.28 -10.90
C GLU A 234 10.04 6.07 -10.87
N SER A 235 10.36 6.66 -12.01
CA SER A 235 11.62 7.36 -12.24
C SER A 235 11.80 8.59 -11.34
N ALA A 236 10.70 9.23 -10.89
CA ALA A 236 10.73 10.32 -9.93
C ALA A 236 11.24 9.90 -8.54
N TYR A 237 10.99 8.65 -8.12
CA TYR A 237 11.42 8.14 -6.82
C TYR A 237 12.90 7.71 -6.81
N GLY A 238 13.51 7.48 -7.97
CA GLY A 238 14.92 7.15 -8.09
C GLY A 238 15.20 5.96 -8.99
N THR A 239 16.38 5.38 -8.84
CA THR A 239 16.85 4.24 -9.65
C THR A 239 16.42 2.90 -9.06
N THR A 240 16.39 1.85 -9.87
CA THR A 240 16.16 0.47 -9.40
C THR A 240 17.19 0.03 -8.35
N ALA A 241 18.44 0.50 -8.44
CA ALA A 241 19.48 0.23 -7.45
C ALA A 241 19.17 0.90 -6.10
N GLU A 242 18.63 2.13 -6.09
CA GLU A 242 18.20 2.82 -4.87
C GLU A 242 17.00 2.10 -4.24
N LEU A 243 16.05 1.59 -5.04
CA LEU A 243 14.95 0.76 -4.52
C LEU A 243 15.47 -0.54 -3.88
N LYS A 244 16.39 -1.25 -4.56
CA LYS A 244 17.01 -2.46 -3.99
C LYS A 244 17.75 -2.15 -2.70
N GLU A 245 18.48 -1.05 -2.63
CA GLU A 245 19.16 -0.62 -1.41
C GLU A 245 18.18 -0.36 -0.26
N MET A 246 17.06 0.31 -0.54
CA MET A 246 16.01 0.56 0.44
C MET A 246 15.44 -0.75 0.99
N ILE A 247 15.06 -1.68 0.10
CA ILE A 247 14.49 -2.97 0.49
C ILE A 247 15.52 -3.82 1.27
N ASP A 248 16.76 -3.91 0.78
CA ASP A 248 17.84 -4.66 1.44
C ASP A 248 18.13 -4.09 2.84
N THR A 249 18.02 -2.76 3.00
CA THR A 249 18.17 -2.11 4.31
C THR A 249 16.99 -2.42 5.25
N PHE A 250 15.75 -2.47 4.75
CA PHE A 250 14.62 -2.95 5.55
C PHE A 250 14.83 -4.41 5.99
N HIS A 251 15.26 -5.28 5.08
CA HIS A 251 15.53 -6.69 5.37
C HIS A 251 16.63 -6.89 6.41
N LYS A 252 17.69 -6.07 6.36
CA LYS A 252 18.75 -6.04 7.38
C LYS A 252 18.20 -5.87 8.80
N HIS A 253 17.10 -5.14 8.94
CA HIS A 253 16.44 -4.84 10.22
C HIS A 253 15.22 -5.74 10.50
N GLY A 254 15.01 -6.80 9.72
CA GLY A 254 13.88 -7.72 9.90
C GLY A 254 12.52 -7.12 9.52
N ILE A 255 12.52 -6.03 8.74
CA ILE A 255 11.31 -5.34 8.27
C ILE A 255 10.99 -5.84 6.87
N ARG A 256 9.74 -6.27 6.65
CA ARG A 256 9.24 -6.73 5.35
C ARG A 256 8.82 -5.57 4.46
N VAL A 257 8.87 -5.78 3.15
CA VAL A 257 8.36 -4.82 2.16
C VAL A 257 7.17 -5.43 1.42
N ILE A 258 5.98 -4.88 1.65
CA ILE A 258 4.73 -5.21 0.98
C ILE A 258 4.52 -4.16 -0.10
N MET A 259 4.26 -4.58 -1.34
CA MET A 259 4.02 -3.66 -2.45
C MET A 259 2.52 -3.51 -2.70
N ASP A 260 2.04 -2.28 -2.83
CA ASP A 260 0.68 -2.05 -3.31
C ASP A 260 0.60 -2.32 -4.83
N GLY A 261 -0.34 -3.19 -5.20
CA GLY A 261 -0.45 -3.84 -6.49
C GLY A 261 -1.73 -3.45 -7.22
N VAL A 262 -1.61 -2.47 -8.11
CA VAL A 262 -2.72 -2.06 -8.99
C VAL A 262 -2.82 -2.98 -10.20
N TYR A 263 -3.78 -3.89 -10.13
CA TYR A 263 -4.05 -4.90 -11.17
C TYR A 263 -5.49 -4.85 -11.69
N ASN A 264 -6.28 -3.88 -11.28
CA ASN A 264 -7.66 -3.72 -11.73
C ASN A 264 -7.77 -2.93 -13.06
N HIS A 265 -6.93 -1.90 -13.24
CA HIS A 265 -6.84 -1.07 -14.45
C HIS A 265 -5.40 -0.64 -14.74
N CYS A 266 -5.18 0.10 -15.83
CA CYS A 266 -3.94 0.80 -16.14
C CYS A 266 -4.21 2.21 -16.70
N ASP A 267 -3.13 2.97 -16.95
CA ASP A 267 -3.21 4.23 -17.69
C ASP A 267 -3.73 4.05 -19.13
N VAL A 268 -4.43 5.05 -19.65
CA VAL A 268 -4.98 5.05 -21.03
C VAL A 268 -3.87 4.97 -22.09
N SER A 269 -2.67 5.47 -21.76
CA SER A 269 -1.50 5.42 -22.64
C SER A 269 -0.57 4.24 -22.40
N ALA A 270 -1.00 3.24 -21.62
CA ALA A 270 -0.25 2.00 -21.46
C ALA A 270 -0.07 1.26 -22.81
N PRO A 271 1.09 0.65 -23.09
CA PRO A 271 1.42 0.08 -24.40
C PRO A 271 0.36 -0.81 -25.05
N TYR A 272 -0.31 -1.67 -24.27
CA TYR A 272 -1.29 -2.62 -24.81
C TYR A 272 -2.59 -1.98 -25.27
N THR A 273 -2.94 -0.78 -24.78
CA THR A 273 -4.13 -0.05 -25.24
C THR A 273 -3.99 0.31 -26.71
N ALA A 274 -2.74 0.56 -27.15
CA ALA A 274 -2.43 0.87 -28.55
C ALA A 274 -2.13 -0.37 -29.42
N ILE A 275 -1.76 -1.52 -28.85
CA ILE A 275 -1.42 -2.71 -29.63
C ILE A 275 -2.69 -3.36 -30.20
N ASP A 276 -3.60 -3.77 -29.32
CA ASP A 276 -4.88 -4.43 -29.61
C ASP A 276 -5.78 -4.39 -28.37
N HIS A 277 -6.52 -3.31 -28.16
CA HIS A 277 -7.24 -3.04 -26.90
C HIS A 277 -8.08 -4.23 -26.41
N ASP A 278 -8.99 -4.76 -27.25
CA ASP A 278 -9.93 -5.82 -26.86
C ASP A 278 -9.27 -7.19 -26.66
N TYR A 279 -8.00 -7.33 -27.06
CA TYR A 279 -7.22 -8.51 -26.76
C TYR A 279 -6.74 -8.53 -25.30
N TRP A 280 -6.55 -7.35 -24.68
CA TRP A 280 -5.98 -7.19 -23.34
C TRP A 280 -6.99 -6.67 -22.31
N PHE A 281 -7.93 -5.83 -22.74
CA PHE A 281 -8.87 -5.10 -21.90
C PHE A 281 -10.31 -5.42 -22.24
N HIS A 282 -11.24 -5.07 -21.34
CA HIS A 282 -12.67 -5.13 -21.66
C HIS A 282 -12.99 -4.05 -22.69
N HIS A 283 -13.86 -4.38 -23.65
CA HIS A 283 -14.28 -3.43 -24.68
C HIS A 283 -15.00 -2.21 -24.08
N GLU A 284 -15.84 -2.45 -23.07
CA GLU A 284 -16.46 -1.43 -22.23
C GLU A 284 -16.06 -1.66 -20.76
N PRO A 285 -15.99 -0.59 -19.94
CA PRO A 285 -15.77 -0.73 -18.50
C PRO A 285 -16.90 -1.57 -17.88
N LYS A 286 -16.57 -2.40 -16.88
CA LYS A 286 -17.58 -3.25 -16.22
C LYS A 286 -18.59 -2.42 -15.42
N ASP A 287 -18.11 -1.33 -14.84
CA ASP A 287 -18.94 -0.32 -14.16
C ASP A 287 -18.53 1.08 -14.62
N PRO A 288 -19.34 1.76 -15.45
CA PRO A 288 -19.05 3.11 -15.90
C PRO A 288 -18.91 4.16 -14.78
N LYS A 289 -19.42 3.90 -13.58
CA LYS A 289 -19.32 4.81 -12.43
C LYS A 289 -17.97 4.70 -11.72
N TYR A 290 -17.32 3.56 -11.80
CA TYR A 290 -16.05 3.27 -11.12
C TYR A 290 -15.02 2.77 -12.12
N CYS A 291 -14.66 3.65 -13.06
CA CYS A 291 -13.68 3.40 -14.10
C CYS A 291 -12.55 4.44 -13.99
N TRP A 292 -11.32 3.96 -13.78
CA TRP A 292 -10.11 4.78 -13.64
C TRP A 292 -9.16 4.63 -14.84
N GLY A 293 -9.56 3.85 -15.85
CA GLY A 293 -8.77 3.55 -17.04
C GLY A 293 -9.17 2.21 -17.65
N PRO A 294 -8.46 1.74 -18.70
CA PRO A 294 -8.72 0.45 -19.31
C PRO A 294 -8.60 -0.70 -18.29
N GLU A 295 -9.67 -1.51 -18.19
CA GLU A 295 -9.74 -2.62 -17.25
C GLU A 295 -9.24 -3.92 -17.87
N TRP A 296 -8.34 -4.63 -17.18
CA TRP A 296 -7.78 -5.89 -17.67
C TRP A 296 -8.84 -6.97 -17.90
N ASN A 297 -8.78 -7.63 -19.07
CA ASN A 297 -9.64 -8.76 -19.39
C ASN A 297 -9.03 -10.10 -18.99
N TYR A 298 -9.11 -10.42 -17.70
CA TYR A 298 -8.71 -11.73 -17.18
C TYR A 298 -9.58 -12.89 -17.66
N GLY A 299 -10.70 -12.62 -18.33
CA GLY A 299 -11.59 -13.62 -18.95
C GLY A 299 -11.22 -13.98 -20.38
N LYS A 300 -10.29 -13.25 -21.02
CA LYS A 300 -9.83 -13.56 -22.37
C LYS A 300 -8.88 -14.76 -22.34
N PHE A 301 -9.28 -15.83 -23.02
CA PHE A 301 -8.40 -16.94 -23.36
C PHE A 301 -8.14 -16.96 -24.86
N ASP A 302 -6.89 -17.10 -25.25
CA ASP A 302 -6.48 -17.32 -26.62
C ASP A 302 -6.24 -18.81 -26.87
N GLU A 303 -7.14 -19.44 -27.61
CA GLU A 303 -7.06 -20.87 -27.92
C GLU A 303 -5.89 -21.22 -28.85
N LYS A 304 -5.45 -20.30 -29.72
CA LYS A 304 -4.35 -20.58 -30.65
C LYS A 304 -3.04 -20.73 -29.89
N PHE A 305 -2.78 -19.81 -28.96
CA PHE A 305 -1.52 -19.77 -28.20
C PHE A 305 -1.64 -20.38 -26.79
N GLN A 306 -2.83 -20.87 -26.43
CA GLN A 306 -3.13 -21.48 -25.13
C GLN A 306 -2.75 -20.57 -23.94
N VAL A 307 -3.09 -19.29 -24.05
CA VAL A 307 -2.68 -18.27 -23.08
C VAL A 307 -3.85 -17.40 -22.64
N TRP A 308 -3.83 -17.02 -21.36
CA TRP A 308 -4.65 -15.94 -20.82
C TRP A 308 -3.77 -14.67 -20.82
N PRO A 309 -3.80 -13.82 -21.87
CA PRO A 309 -2.78 -12.78 -22.08
C PRO A 309 -2.63 -11.84 -20.89
N ALA A 310 -3.73 -11.26 -20.40
CA ALA A 310 -3.72 -10.38 -19.22
C ALA A 310 -3.23 -11.11 -17.95
N ARG A 311 -3.69 -12.36 -17.71
CA ARG A 311 -3.25 -13.13 -16.53
C ARG A 311 -1.75 -13.39 -16.57
N LYS A 312 -1.20 -13.75 -17.74
CA LYS A 312 0.23 -13.99 -17.92
C LYS A 312 1.05 -12.73 -17.68
N TYR A 313 0.68 -11.62 -18.31
CA TYR A 313 1.43 -10.36 -18.19
C TYR A 313 1.50 -9.86 -16.74
N ILE A 314 0.37 -9.90 -16.02
CA ILE A 314 0.33 -9.51 -14.60
C ILE A 314 1.09 -10.50 -13.70
N ALA A 315 0.98 -11.80 -13.96
CA ALA A 315 1.76 -12.80 -13.23
C ALA A 315 3.27 -12.65 -13.45
N ASP A 316 3.70 -12.28 -14.66
CA ASP A 316 5.09 -12.01 -14.97
C ASP A 316 5.58 -10.74 -14.23
N SER A 317 4.76 -9.68 -14.15
CA SER A 317 5.07 -8.47 -13.37
C SER A 317 5.26 -8.78 -11.88
N VAL A 318 4.32 -9.52 -11.27
CA VAL A 318 4.44 -9.95 -9.87
C VAL A 318 5.71 -10.76 -9.63
N GLN A 319 5.98 -11.75 -10.48
CA GLN A 319 7.19 -12.57 -10.36
C GLN A 319 8.47 -11.75 -10.55
N TYR A 320 8.47 -10.76 -11.44
CA TYR A 320 9.58 -9.85 -11.62
C TYR A 320 9.89 -9.08 -10.34
N PHE A 321 8.89 -8.47 -9.68
CA PHE A 321 9.13 -7.75 -8.42
C PHE A 321 9.61 -8.66 -7.29
N ILE A 322 9.13 -9.91 -7.21
CA ILE A 322 9.61 -10.88 -6.22
C ILE A 322 11.08 -11.26 -6.47
N ASN A 323 11.45 -11.46 -7.74
CA ASN A 323 12.77 -11.95 -8.12
C ASN A 323 13.84 -10.86 -8.17
N GLU A 324 13.49 -9.69 -8.69
CA GLU A 324 14.43 -8.59 -8.90
C GLU A 324 14.54 -7.70 -7.65
N PHE A 325 13.40 -7.44 -6.99
CA PHE A 325 13.29 -6.50 -5.88
C PHE A 325 13.01 -7.16 -4.54
N HIS A 326 12.90 -8.49 -4.49
CA HIS A 326 12.88 -9.24 -3.24
C HIS A 326 11.68 -8.90 -2.33
N THR A 327 10.55 -8.46 -2.90
CA THR A 327 9.35 -8.10 -2.14
C THR A 327 8.78 -9.28 -1.33
N ASP A 328 8.10 -8.97 -0.23
CA ASP A 328 7.65 -9.95 0.77
C ASP A 328 6.14 -10.10 0.84
N GLY A 329 5.40 -9.24 0.14
CA GLY A 329 3.96 -9.32 0.05
C GLY A 329 3.39 -8.36 -0.99
N ILE A 330 2.10 -8.52 -1.26
CA ILE A 330 1.32 -7.62 -2.13
C ILE A 330 0.02 -7.25 -1.42
N ARG A 331 -0.31 -5.96 -1.43
CA ARG A 331 -1.67 -5.47 -1.22
C ARG A 331 -2.35 -5.33 -2.57
N PHE A 332 -3.53 -5.91 -2.73
CA PHE A 332 -4.30 -5.84 -3.97
C PHE A 332 -5.29 -4.69 -3.88
N ASP A 333 -4.97 -3.61 -4.61
CA ASP A 333 -5.82 -2.44 -4.76
C ASP A 333 -7.13 -2.74 -5.48
N ALA A 334 -8.23 -2.22 -4.92
CA ALA A 334 -9.59 -2.38 -5.44
C ALA A 334 -9.84 -3.82 -5.92
N ALA A 335 -9.50 -4.82 -5.11
CA ALA A 335 -9.53 -6.23 -5.49
C ALA A 335 -10.93 -6.69 -5.92
N THR A 336 -11.99 -6.04 -5.41
CA THR A 336 -13.37 -6.23 -5.89
C THR A 336 -13.49 -5.97 -7.40
N GLN A 337 -12.78 -4.99 -7.97
CA GLN A 337 -12.88 -4.59 -9.39
C GLN A 337 -12.17 -5.54 -10.36
N ILE A 338 -11.12 -6.22 -9.88
CA ILE A 338 -10.53 -7.35 -10.60
C ILE A 338 -11.61 -8.41 -10.86
N ASN A 339 -12.48 -8.63 -9.86
CA ASN A 339 -13.65 -9.51 -9.91
C ASN A 339 -13.37 -10.89 -10.53
N ASN A 340 -12.23 -11.47 -10.20
CA ASN A 340 -11.80 -12.78 -10.70
C ASN A 340 -11.04 -13.54 -9.61
N ASP A 341 -11.79 -14.16 -8.70
CA ASP A 341 -11.24 -14.89 -7.54
C ASP A 341 -10.36 -16.07 -7.98
N GLU A 342 -10.66 -16.70 -9.13
CA GLU A 342 -9.83 -17.76 -9.67
C GLU A 342 -8.44 -17.24 -10.04
N PHE A 343 -8.37 -16.14 -10.80
CA PHE A 343 -7.11 -15.52 -11.18
C PHE A 343 -6.33 -15.04 -9.96
N LEU A 344 -6.97 -14.32 -9.03
CA LEU A 344 -6.31 -13.85 -7.82
C LEU A 344 -5.75 -15.00 -7.00
N ARG A 345 -6.49 -16.12 -6.88
CA ARG A 345 -5.99 -17.33 -6.22
C ARG A 345 -4.76 -17.91 -6.91
N ILE A 346 -4.78 -18.01 -8.23
CA ILE A 346 -3.63 -18.51 -9.00
C ILE A 346 -2.43 -17.58 -8.82
N LEU A 347 -2.64 -16.27 -8.92
CA LEU A 347 -1.59 -15.26 -8.79
C LEU A 347 -0.95 -15.28 -7.40
N SER A 348 -1.75 -15.30 -6.33
CA SER A 348 -1.26 -15.39 -4.96
C SER A 348 -0.51 -16.71 -4.69
N GLN A 349 -0.99 -17.83 -5.23
CA GLN A 349 -0.30 -19.11 -5.13
C GLN A 349 1.05 -19.11 -5.87
N GLN A 350 1.10 -18.52 -7.06
CA GLN A 350 2.33 -18.35 -7.83
C GLN A 350 3.33 -17.44 -7.11
N ALA A 351 2.87 -16.32 -6.56
CA ALA A 351 3.70 -15.40 -5.77
C ALA A 351 4.31 -16.10 -4.55
N LYS A 352 3.49 -16.81 -3.77
CA LYS A 352 3.94 -17.61 -2.63
C LYS A 352 4.94 -18.69 -3.03
N GLN A 353 4.69 -19.38 -4.14
CA GLN A 353 5.61 -20.39 -4.65
C GLN A 353 6.94 -19.76 -5.08
N GLN A 354 6.90 -18.62 -5.76
CA GLN A 354 8.11 -17.93 -6.21
C GLN A 354 8.95 -17.43 -5.03
N ALA A 355 8.32 -16.81 -4.02
CA ALA A 355 8.98 -16.40 -2.80
C ALA A 355 9.63 -17.59 -2.05
N ARG A 356 8.97 -18.75 -2.01
CA ARG A 356 9.52 -19.98 -1.43
C ARG A 356 10.74 -20.51 -2.20
N VAL A 357 10.70 -20.49 -3.53
CA VAL A 357 11.85 -20.88 -4.38
C VAL A 357 13.05 -19.97 -4.13
N ARG A 358 12.80 -18.68 -3.86
CA ARG A 358 13.83 -17.70 -3.52
C ARG A 358 14.57 -18.02 -2.20
N GLY A 359 13.93 -18.75 -1.27
CA GLY A 359 14.58 -19.29 -0.08
C GLY A 359 14.61 -18.36 1.15
N TYR A 360 13.78 -17.31 1.17
CA TYR A 360 13.60 -16.42 2.32
C TYR A 360 12.36 -16.86 3.13
N ALA A 361 12.49 -16.98 4.45
CA ALA A 361 11.35 -17.20 5.37
C ALA A 361 10.73 -15.84 5.74
N PRO A 362 9.39 -15.62 5.85
CA PRO A 362 8.19 -16.49 5.92
C PRO A 362 7.33 -16.56 4.63
N ASP A 363 6.08 -17.05 4.70
CA ASP A 363 5.11 -17.04 3.59
C ASP A 363 4.87 -15.61 3.05
N PHE A 364 4.90 -15.47 1.72
CA PHE A 364 4.56 -14.23 1.01
C PHE A 364 3.14 -13.78 1.39
N PHE A 365 2.99 -12.54 1.84
CA PHE A 365 1.72 -12.04 2.37
C PHE A 365 0.86 -11.43 1.27
N CYS A 366 -0.36 -11.91 1.11
CA CYS A 366 -1.34 -11.35 0.17
C CYS A 366 -2.51 -10.74 0.96
N VAL A 367 -2.68 -9.43 0.87
CA VAL A 367 -3.81 -8.71 1.49
C VAL A 367 -4.63 -8.02 0.41
N GLY A 368 -5.95 -7.95 0.56
CA GLY A 368 -6.82 -7.34 -0.43
C GLY A 368 -7.73 -6.25 0.14
N GLU A 369 -7.96 -5.22 -0.65
CA GLU A 369 -9.06 -4.28 -0.43
C GLU A 369 -10.32 -4.82 -1.14
N TYR A 370 -11.22 -5.41 -0.37
CA TYR A 370 -12.50 -5.92 -0.87
C TYR A 370 -13.65 -5.16 -0.24
N LEU A 371 -14.25 -4.24 -1.00
CA LEU A 371 -15.41 -3.48 -0.55
C LEU A 371 -16.66 -3.91 -1.34
N PRO A 372 -17.70 -4.51 -0.71
CA PRO A 372 -17.73 -5.03 0.68
C PRO A 372 -16.90 -6.33 0.83
N ASP A 373 -16.55 -6.65 2.07
CA ASP A 373 -15.75 -7.82 2.42
C ASP A 373 -16.37 -9.14 1.93
N ARG A 374 -15.53 -10.05 1.41
CA ARG A 374 -15.95 -11.38 0.92
C ARG A 374 -15.27 -12.51 1.69
N ILE A 375 -15.42 -12.53 3.02
CA ILE A 375 -14.72 -13.43 3.95
C ILE A 375 -14.71 -14.90 3.48
N GLU A 376 -15.88 -15.49 3.24
CA GLU A 376 -15.97 -16.93 2.93
C GLU A 376 -15.37 -17.32 1.57
N SER A 377 -15.34 -16.44 0.56
CA SER A 377 -14.74 -16.77 -0.73
C SER A 377 -13.25 -16.41 -0.78
N VAL A 378 -12.87 -15.30 -0.16
CA VAL A 378 -11.52 -14.71 -0.28
C VAL A 378 -10.54 -15.26 0.76
N LEU A 379 -10.98 -15.48 2.00
CA LEU A 379 -10.15 -15.93 3.14
C LEU A 379 -10.30 -17.42 3.44
N SER A 380 -10.94 -18.18 2.54
CA SER A 380 -11.07 -19.63 2.67
C SER A 380 -9.71 -20.33 2.61
N ASN A 381 -9.64 -21.59 3.07
CA ASN A 381 -8.42 -22.39 2.93
C ASN A 381 -8.09 -22.59 1.44
N GLY A 382 -7.02 -21.94 0.97
CA GLY A 382 -6.65 -21.91 -0.44
C GLY A 382 -7.33 -20.81 -1.25
N GLY A 383 -8.00 -19.84 -0.59
CA GLY A 383 -8.53 -18.62 -1.19
C GLY A 383 -7.44 -17.65 -1.69
N PRO A 384 -7.84 -16.57 -2.37
CA PRO A 384 -6.92 -15.60 -2.97
C PRO A 384 -6.10 -14.77 -1.98
N MET A 385 -6.58 -14.52 -0.75
CA MET A 385 -5.90 -13.63 0.20
C MET A 385 -5.61 -14.31 1.53
N ASP A 386 -4.58 -13.82 2.22
CA ASP A 386 -4.31 -14.12 3.63
C ASP A 386 -5.08 -13.19 4.57
N GLY A 387 -5.32 -11.94 4.15
CA GLY A 387 -6.05 -10.95 4.93
C GLY A 387 -6.79 -9.92 4.08
N LEU A 388 -7.65 -9.15 4.72
CA LEU A 388 -8.38 -8.02 4.13
C LEU A 388 -8.07 -6.72 4.88
N TRP A 389 -8.16 -5.59 4.18
CA TRP A 389 -8.22 -4.28 4.82
C TRP A 389 -9.56 -4.09 5.55
N HIS A 390 -9.53 -3.55 6.77
CA HIS A 390 -10.70 -3.45 7.63
C HIS A 390 -11.41 -2.09 7.53
N ASP A 391 -12.05 -1.79 6.41
CA ASP A 391 -12.73 -0.50 6.19
C ASP A 391 -13.76 -0.16 7.27
N SER A 392 -14.49 -1.16 7.77
CA SER A 392 -15.44 -0.92 8.86
C SER A 392 -14.77 -0.46 10.16
N PHE A 393 -13.53 -0.86 10.43
CA PHE A 393 -12.77 -0.39 11.60
C PHE A 393 -12.55 1.12 11.54
N TYR A 394 -12.15 1.65 10.37
CA TYR A 394 -12.00 3.08 10.13
C TYR A 394 -13.30 3.82 10.43
N TRP A 395 -14.39 3.48 9.73
CA TRP A 395 -15.65 4.23 9.85
C TRP A 395 -16.23 4.20 11.26
N LYS A 396 -16.21 3.04 11.94
CA LYS A 396 -16.76 2.92 13.29
C LYS A 396 -15.91 3.59 14.34
N LEU A 397 -14.58 3.54 14.18
CA LEU A 397 -13.69 4.27 15.08
C LEU A 397 -13.80 5.78 14.86
N ARG A 398 -13.84 6.24 13.60
CA ARG A 398 -14.05 7.63 13.22
C ARG A 398 -15.34 8.20 13.80
N ASP A 399 -16.47 7.52 13.63
CA ASP A 399 -17.76 7.96 14.18
C ASP A 399 -17.67 8.19 15.70
N ALA A 400 -17.03 7.26 16.42
CA ALA A 400 -16.87 7.35 17.86
C ALA A 400 -15.85 8.42 18.30
N ILE A 401 -14.71 8.54 17.61
CA ILE A 401 -13.59 9.44 17.97
C ILE A 401 -13.85 10.88 17.52
N VAL A 402 -14.32 11.07 16.30
CA VAL A 402 -14.52 12.37 15.66
C VAL A 402 -15.91 12.92 15.96
N PHE A 403 -16.96 12.10 15.98
CA PHE A 403 -18.35 12.59 16.11
C PHE A 403 -19.00 12.33 17.47
N ASP A 404 -18.26 11.72 18.42
CA ASP A 404 -18.80 11.25 19.71
C ASP A 404 -20.04 10.32 19.52
N ALA A 405 -20.15 9.69 18.35
CA ALA A 405 -21.28 8.87 17.94
C ALA A 405 -21.00 7.39 18.25
N VAL A 406 -21.09 7.04 19.52
CA VAL A 406 -20.72 5.70 20.01
C VAL A 406 -21.85 4.69 19.81
N ASN A 407 -21.63 3.70 18.94
CA ASN A 407 -22.45 2.48 18.87
C ASN A 407 -21.67 1.29 19.46
N TRP A 408 -22.04 0.88 20.68
CA TRP A 408 -21.31 -0.15 21.41
C TRP A 408 -21.24 -1.50 20.72
N ASN A 409 -22.30 -1.91 20.00
CA ASN A 409 -22.28 -3.19 19.29
C ASN A 409 -21.36 -3.13 18.08
N GLU A 410 -21.43 -2.06 17.29
CA GLU A 410 -20.56 -1.89 16.11
C GLU A 410 -19.09 -1.72 16.51
N LEU A 411 -18.80 -0.99 17.60
CA LEU A 411 -17.43 -0.91 18.13
C LEU A 411 -16.91 -2.27 18.60
N LYS A 412 -17.74 -3.05 19.30
CA LYS A 412 -17.36 -4.41 19.68
C LYS A 412 -17.13 -5.30 18.47
N ASP A 413 -17.92 -5.14 17.42
CA ASP A 413 -17.74 -5.89 16.18
C ASP A 413 -16.40 -5.58 15.52
N VAL A 414 -15.93 -4.34 15.50
CA VAL A 414 -14.62 -4.00 14.90
C VAL A 414 -13.43 -4.27 15.84
N ILE A 415 -13.60 -4.14 17.16
CA ILE A 415 -12.58 -4.51 18.16
C ILE A 415 -12.37 -6.03 18.17
N ASP A 416 -13.45 -6.78 17.99
CA ASP A 416 -13.45 -8.24 17.92
C ASP A 416 -14.14 -8.71 16.64
N SER A 417 -13.41 -8.61 15.52
CA SER A 417 -13.93 -8.93 14.19
C SER A 417 -14.31 -10.40 14.00
N ARG A 418 -14.02 -11.28 14.97
CA ARG A 418 -14.62 -12.63 15.02
C ARG A 418 -16.15 -12.58 15.05
N ARG A 419 -16.72 -11.51 15.59
CA ARG A 419 -18.17 -11.24 15.59
C ARG A 419 -18.72 -10.93 14.19
N GLN A 420 -17.85 -10.55 13.25
CA GLN A 420 -18.16 -10.31 11.84
C GLN A 420 -17.88 -11.55 10.96
N GLY A 421 -17.26 -12.60 11.52
CA GLY A 421 -17.00 -13.87 10.83
C GLY A 421 -15.52 -14.16 10.55
N TYR A 422 -14.61 -13.24 10.87
CA TYR A 422 -13.17 -13.44 10.78
C TYR A 422 -12.70 -14.52 11.77
N ARG A 423 -11.69 -15.33 11.41
CA ARG A 423 -11.32 -16.53 12.19
C ARG A 423 -9.90 -16.48 12.71
N ASN A 424 -8.97 -15.97 11.92
CA ASN A 424 -7.55 -15.88 12.27
C ASN A 424 -7.12 -14.42 12.39
N LEU A 425 -6.07 -14.19 13.18
CA LEU A 425 -5.52 -12.84 13.39
C LEU A 425 -5.08 -12.18 12.08
N VAL A 426 -4.55 -12.97 11.14
CA VAL A 426 -4.04 -12.50 9.84
C VAL A 426 -5.14 -12.15 8.85
N ASP A 427 -6.38 -12.56 9.12
CA ASP A 427 -7.50 -12.39 8.20
C ASP A 427 -7.86 -10.92 7.97
N ILE A 428 -7.41 -10.01 8.84
CA ILE A 428 -7.88 -8.62 8.88
C ILE A 428 -6.77 -7.66 9.33
N VAL A 429 -6.68 -6.51 8.65
CA VAL A 429 -5.72 -5.43 8.93
C VAL A 429 -6.48 -4.20 9.40
N ASN A 430 -6.35 -3.88 10.69
CA ASN A 430 -6.99 -2.72 11.31
C ASN A 430 -6.15 -1.46 11.11
N TYR A 431 -6.78 -0.35 10.75
CA TYR A 431 -6.15 0.97 10.61
C TYR A 431 -7.08 2.08 11.08
N GLN A 432 -6.52 3.15 11.66
CA GLN A 432 -7.28 4.33 12.09
C GLN A 432 -7.59 5.28 10.94
N SER A 433 -6.74 5.29 9.93
CA SER A 433 -6.90 5.90 8.62
C SER A 433 -5.90 5.24 7.67
N ASN A 434 -5.99 5.56 6.39
CA ASN A 434 -5.07 5.14 5.33
C ASN A 434 -5.00 6.25 4.28
N HIS A 435 -4.25 6.07 3.20
CA HIS A 435 -4.15 7.08 2.15
C HIS A 435 -5.50 7.48 1.49
N ASP A 436 -6.52 6.63 1.53
CA ASP A 436 -7.88 6.93 1.03
C ASP A 436 -8.68 7.87 1.94
N HIS A 437 -8.23 8.06 3.18
CA HIS A 437 -8.88 8.89 4.18
C HIS A 437 -7.97 10.01 4.68
N ASP A 438 -8.55 11.05 5.29
CA ASP A 438 -7.73 11.98 6.07
C ASP A 438 -7.36 11.34 7.42
N ARG A 439 -6.21 11.75 7.98
CA ARG A 439 -5.83 11.32 9.34
C ARG A 439 -6.91 11.79 10.32
N LEU A 440 -7.23 10.99 11.33
CA LEU A 440 -8.23 11.35 12.33
C LEU A 440 -7.95 12.70 13.02
N LEU A 441 -6.67 13.08 13.18
CA LEU A 441 -6.29 14.38 13.73
C LEU A 441 -6.75 15.54 12.82
N VAL A 442 -6.63 15.37 11.50
CA VAL A 442 -7.09 16.33 10.49
C VAL A 442 -8.62 16.39 10.50
N GLU A 443 -9.29 15.24 10.55
CA GLU A 443 -10.76 15.19 10.60
C GLU A 443 -11.33 15.85 11.86
N LEU A 444 -10.71 15.66 13.03
CA LEU A 444 -11.06 16.38 14.26
C LEU A 444 -10.96 17.90 14.09
N GLY A 445 -9.92 18.36 13.40
CA GLY A 445 -9.76 19.77 13.04
C GLY A 445 -10.87 20.26 12.10
N LYS A 446 -11.07 19.57 10.97
CA LYS A 446 -12.05 19.93 9.94
C LYS A 446 -13.48 19.92 10.45
N GLU A 447 -13.90 18.79 11.02
CA GLU A 447 -15.30 18.49 11.32
C GLU A 447 -15.72 19.03 12.69
N ARG A 448 -14.77 19.17 13.63
CA ARG A 448 -15.07 19.53 15.03
C ARG A 448 -14.32 20.75 15.56
N GLN A 449 -13.33 21.25 14.83
CA GLN A 449 -12.45 22.35 15.27
C GLN A 449 -11.69 22.01 16.57
N ILE A 450 -11.29 20.75 16.72
CA ILE A 450 -10.50 20.26 17.86
C ILE A 450 -9.06 20.04 17.40
N PHE A 451 -8.12 20.84 17.92
CA PHE A 451 -6.72 20.87 17.46
C PHE A 451 -5.68 20.69 18.59
N ASP A 452 -6.12 20.70 19.84
CA ASP A 452 -5.25 20.77 21.01
C ASP A 452 -5.03 19.40 21.67
N ARG A 453 -4.74 19.37 22.97
CA ARG A 453 -4.53 18.13 23.73
C ARG A 453 -5.71 17.16 23.63
N ASP A 454 -6.94 17.65 23.49
CA ASP A 454 -8.12 16.79 23.32
C ASP A 454 -8.01 15.99 22.01
N ALA A 455 -7.56 16.62 20.92
CA ALA A 455 -7.37 15.94 19.64
C ALA A 455 -6.37 14.78 19.78
N PHE A 456 -5.25 15.03 20.47
CA PHE A 456 -4.23 14.01 20.73
C PHE A 456 -4.70 12.91 21.68
N HIS A 457 -5.52 13.21 22.70
CA HIS A 457 -6.12 12.19 23.57
C HIS A 457 -7.00 11.25 22.76
N ARG A 458 -7.89 11.81 21.94
CA ARG A 458 -8.80 11.09 21.04
C ARG A 458 -8.08 10.17 20.06
N VAL A 459 -7.07 10.67 19.33
CA VAL A 459 -6.34 9.81 18.38
C VAL A 459 -5.49 8.74 19.10
N ARG A 460 -4.96 9.02 20.29
CA ARG A 460 -4.25 8.02 21.13
C ARG A 460 -5.19 6.93 21.65
N LEU A 461 -6.42 7.29 22.05
CA LEU A 461 -7.46 6.33 22.38
C LEU A 461 -7.71 5.37 21.21
N GLY A 462 -7.86 5.90 19.99
CA GLY A 462 -8.00 5.09 18.79
C GLY A 462 -6.82 4.14 18.54
N LEU A 463 -5.58 4.59 18.74
CA LEU A 463 -4.39 3.74 18.58
C LEU A 463 -4.36 2.60 19.60
N ALA A 464 -4.67 2.89 20.86
CA ALA A 464 -4.74 1.86 21.90
C ALA A 464 -5.78 0.79 21.56
N ILE A 465 -6.93 1.21 21.04
CA ILE A 465 -7.97 0.29 20.54
C ILE A 465 -7.42 -0.55 19.39
N GLN A 466 -6.85 0.07 18.37
CA GLN A 466 -6.29 -0.62 17.21
C GLN A 466 -5.22 -1.66 17.59
N ALA A 467 -4.26 -1.29 18.43
CA ALA A 467 -3.16 -2.18 18.81
C ALA A 467 -3.61 -3.36 19.67
N THR A 468 -4.75 -3.24 20.35
CA THR A 468 -5.28 -4.26 21.28
C THR A 468 -6.58 -4.92 20.80
N ALA A 469 -7.03 -4.60 19.58
CA ALA A 469 -8.10 -5.28 18.87
C ALA A 469 -7.62 -6.63 18.29
N PHE A 470 -8.58 -7.48 17.91
CA PHE A 470 -8.32 -8.66 17.11
C PHE A 470 -7.99 -8.25 15.66
N GLY A 471 -6.93 -8.80 15.08
CA GLY A 471 -6.44 -8.44 13.75
C GLY A 471 -4.99 -7.94 13.76
N LEU A 472 -4.40 -7.78 12.58
CA LEU A 472 -3.14 -7.06 12.37
C LEU A 472 -3.36 -5.55 12.51
N MET A 473 -2.29 -4.79 12.70
CA MET A 473 -2.37 -3.32 12.74
C MET A 473 -1.55 -2.69 11.61
N MET A 474 -2.10 -1.65 11.00
CA MET A 474 -1.45 -0.81 10.02
C MET A 474 -1.54 0.67 10.43
N ILE A 475 -0.41 1.36 10.36
CA ILE A 475 -0.30 2.79 10.63
C ILE A 475 -0.04 3.48 9.30
N TRP A 476 -0.77 4.55 9.00
CA TRP A 476 -0.47 5.37 7.83
C TRP A 476 0.52 6.46 8.20
N MET A 477 1.47 6.72 7.30
CA MET A 477 2.53 7.69 7.55
C MET A 477 1.99 9.05 8.02
N GLY A 478 2.62 9.62 9.04
CA GLY A 478 2.25 10.93 9.57
C GLY A 478 1.28 10.87 10.75
N GLU A 479 0.51 9.78 10.92
CA GLU A 479 -0.37 9.61 12.08
C GLU A 479 0.44 9.68 13.39
N GLU A 480 1.57 9.01 13.45
CA GLU A 480 2.42 8.84 14.62
C GLU A 480 3.20 10.09 15.03
N ILE A 481 3.39 11.04 14.09
CA ILE A 481 4.03 12.33 14.37
C ILE A 481 3.01 13.45 14.61
N GLY A 482 1.72 13.15 14.46
CA GLY A 482 0.64 14.14 14.56
C GLY A 482 0.63 15.12 13.39
N GLU A 483 0.81 14.63 12.17
CA GLU A 483 0.68 15.43 10.95
C GLU A 483 -0.74 16.00 10.84
N TYR A 484 -0.82 17.30 10.60
CA TYR A 484 -2.06 18.08 10.64
C TYR A 484 -2.46 18.60 9.25
N LYS A 485 -1.59 18.44 8.25
CA LYS A 485 -1.91 18.78 6.86
C LYS A 485 -2.85 17.73 6.28
N GLU A 486 -3.84 18.25 5.56
CA GLU A 486 -4.76 17.45 4.75
C GLU A 486 -3.99 16.68 3.69
N LYS A 487 -4.50 15.52 3.31
CA LYS A 487 -3.99 14.87 2.11
C LYS A 487 -4.35 15.69 0.87
N THR A 488 -3.48 15.67 -0.13
CA THR A 488 -3.78 16.27 -1.42
C THR A 488 -3.47 15.26 -2.54
N PRO A 489 -4.16 15.33 -3.69
CA PRO A 489 -3.77 14.55 -4.87
C PRO A 489 -2.38 14.91 -5.42
N GLY A 490 -1.86 16.09 -5.03
CA GLY A 490 -0.51 16.53 -5.33
C GLY A 490 0.47 16.16 -4.22
N VAL A 491 1.50 16.98 -4.03
CA VAL A 491 2.53 16.77 -3.01
C VAL A 491 1.99 17.13 -1.62
N ALA A 492 2.04 16.19 -0.69
CA ALA A 492 1.62 16.33 0.70
C ALA A 492 2.72 15.84 1.66
N LYS A 493 3.94 16.38 1.53
CA LYS A 493 5.10 15.94 2.31
C LYS A 493 4.88 15.98 3.81
N LEU A 494 5.39 15.01 4.55
CA LEU A 494 5.39 15.04 6.01
C LEU A 494 6.24 16.19 6.56
N ASP A 495 5.72 16.88 7.58
CA ASP A 495 6.48 17.86 8.35
C ASP A 495 7.28 17.18 9.47
N TRP A 496 8.50 16.77 9.14
CA TRP A 496 9.42 16.16 10.11
C TRP A 496 9.80 17.07 11.28
N SER A 497 9.67 18.40 11.13
CA SER A 497 9.96 19.35 12.20
C SER A 497 9.02 19.19 13.40
N LEU A 498 7.87 18.50 13.22
CA LEU A 498 6.93 18.17 14.29
C LEU A 498 7.56 17.32 15.38
N ILE A 499 8.58 16.52 15.09
CA ILE A 499 9.22 15.62 16.08
C ILE A 499 10.69 15.94 16.35
N GLU A 500 11.25 16.95 15.69
CA GLU A 500 12.62 17.40 15.89
C GLU A 500 12.84 18.06 17.26
N ASP A 501 14.10 18.14 17.69
CA ASP A 501 14.45 18.86 18.91
C ASP A 501 14.38 20.37 18.73
N ARG A 502 13.50 21.02 19.52
CA ARG A 502 13.30 22.47 19.52
C ARG A 502 13.66 23.07 20.88
N GLU A 503 14.39 24.19 20.89
CA GLU A 503 14.78 24.90 22.12
C GLU A 503 13.57 25.38 22.92
N ASP A 504 12.48 25.74 22.25
CA ASP A 504 11.24 26.24 22.88
C ASP A 504 10.27 25.14 23.33
N ASN A 505 10.56 23.87 22.99
CA ASN A 505 9.72 22.70 23.27
C ASN A 505 8.26 22.83 22.80
N SER A 506 8.01 23.68 21.78
CA SER A 506 6.68 23.96 21.22
C SER A 506 5.99 22.71 20.65
N ASN A 507 6.77 21.71 20.24
CA ASN A 507 6.32 20.45 19.66
C ASN A 507 6.34 19.27 20.66
N SER A 508 6.40 19.53 21.96
CA SER A 508 6.38 18.49 23.01
C SER A 508 5.24 17.48 22.83
N ILE A 509 4.05 17.94 22.46
CA ILE A 509 2.87 17.08 22.30
C ILE A 509 3.03 16.05 21.18
N ASN A 510 3.64 16.44 20.05
CA ASN A 510 3.94 15.55 18.93
C ASN A 510 4.99 14.50 19.32
N ARG A 511 6.02 14.89 20.10
CA ARG A 511 7.03 13.94 20.60
C ARG A 511 6.47 12.98 21.64
N GLU A 512 5.64 13.47 22.56
CA GLU A 512 4.86 12.64 23.48
C GLU A 512 3.93 11.68 22.72
N HIS A 513 3.38 12.13 21.58
CA HIS A 513 2.52 11.31 20.73
C HIS A 513 3.30 10.20 20.02
N LEU A 514 4.44 10.53 19.42
CA LEU A 514 5.34 9.53 18.85
C LEU A 514 5.81 8.52 19.90
N GLN A 515 6.12 8.97 21.12
CA GLN A 515 6.50 8.06 22.20
C GLN A 515 5.34 7.15 22.61
N TYR A 516 4.10 7.66 22.62
CA TYR A 516 2.90 6.85 22.84
C TYR A 516 2.76 5.74 21.78
N TYR A 517 2.98 6.06 20.49
CA TYR A 517 3.00 5.07 19.40
C TYR A 517 4.03 3.98 19.65
N LYS A 518 5.27 4.39 19.94
CA LYS A 518 6.37 3.46 20.27
C LYS A 518 5.98 2.52 21.42
N ASP A 519 5.41 3.07 22.48
CA ASP A 519 5.07 2.31 23.68
C ASP A 519 3.95 1.29 23.42
N VAL A 520 2.92 1.68 22.67
CA VAL A 520 1.81 0.80 22.29
C VAL A 520 2.26 -0.29 21.32
N ILE A 521 3.08 0.05 20.31
CA ILE A 521 3.66 -0.91 19.37
C ILE A 521 4.53 -1.92 20.13
N GLN A 522 5.36 -1.46 21.07
CA GLN A 522 6.18 -2.34 21.89
C GLN A 522 5.34 -3.28 22.77
N LEU A 523 4.22 -2.81 23.34
CA LEU A 523 3.30 -3.69 24.05
C LEU A 523 2.83 -4.83 23.15
N ARG A 524 2.34 -4.50 21.95
CA ARG A 524 1.83 -5.48 21.00
C ARG A 524 2.87 -6.52 20.60
N LYS A 525 4.11 -6.09 20.35
CA LYS A 525 5.21 -7.00 19.98
C LYS A 525 5.59 -7.96 21.10
N ARG A 526 5.54 -7.50 22.35
CA ARG A 526 6.08 -8.24 23.51
C ARG A 526 5.03 -9.10 24.19
N ASN A 527 3.76 -8.74 24.07
CA ASN A 527 2.69 -9.38 24.79
C ASN A 527 1.89 -10.32 23.87
N ALA A 528 2.16 -11.61 23.99
CA ALA A 528 1.53 -12.64 23.17
C ALA A 528 0.00 -12.69 23.31
N ALA A 529 -0.59 -12.10 24.36
CA ALA A 529 -2.05 -11.98 24.46
C ALA A 529 -2.66 -11.22 23.27
N LEU A 530 -1.93 -10.22 22.76
CA LEU A 530 -2.38 -9.35 21.67
C LEU A 530 -2.24 -9.99 20.28
N THR A 531 -1.51 -11.10 20.19
CA THR A 531 -1.33 -11.90 18.96
C THR A 531 -2.08 -13.23 19.01
N THR A 532 -3.03 -13.40 19.94
CA THR A 532 -3.91 -14.57 20.01
C THR A 532 -5.34 -14.19 19.63
N PRO A 533 -6.19 -15.16 19.24
CA PRO A 533 -7.60 -14.88 18.99
C PRO A 533 -8.40 -14.61 20.27
N ASN A 534 -7.80 -14.69 21.46
CA ASN A 534 -8.52 -14.58 22.71
C ASN A 534 -8.85 -13.13 23.06
N LEU A 535 -10.14 -12.83 23.15
CA LEU A 535 -10.67 -11.51 23.50
C LEU A 535 -12.06 -11.70 24.12
N ASP A 536 -12.33 -11.03 25.25
CA ASP A 536 -13.67 -10.91 25.84
C ASP A 536 -13.93 -9.49 26.37
N PHE A 537 -15.16 -8.99 26.21
CA PHE A 537 -15.61 -7.74 26.82
C PHE A 537 -16.09 -8.03 28.25
N ILE A 538 -15.37 -7.53 29.26
CA ILE A 538 -15.56 -7.93 30.66
C ILE A 538 -16.37 -6.91 31.48
N TYR A 539 -16.41 -5.65 31.03
CA TYR A 539 -17.15 -4.59 31.69
C TYR A 539 -17.60 -3.53 30.68
N GLU A 540 -18.86 -3.12 30.79
CA GLU A 540 -19.47 -2.08 29.98
C GLU A 540 -20.37 -1.23 30.89
N HIS A 541 -20.17 0.08 30.85
CA HIS A 541 -21.03 1.04 31.53
C HIS A 541 -21.39 2.15 30.54
N THR A 542 -22.49 1.94 29.82
CA THR A 542 -22.93 2.77 28.70
C THR A 542 -23.16 4.23 29.08
N ASP A 543 -23.75 4.49 30.25
CA ASP A 543 -24.07 5.84 30.72
C ASP A 543 -22.81 6.67 30.98
N ASN A 544 -21.76 6.02 31.51
CA ASN A 544 -20.44 6.62 31.72
C ASN A 544 -19.50 6.46 30.53
N GLN A 545 -19.99 5.85 29.44
CA GLN A 545 -19.25 5.53 28.23
C GLN A 545 -17.90 4.82 28.48
N ILE A 546 -17.91 3.85 29.40
CA ILE A 546 -16.74 3.02 29.70
C ILE A 546 -16.92 1.64 29.06
N LEU A 547 -15.91 1.22 28.29
CA LEU A 547 -15.82 -0.13 27.74
C LEU A 547 -14.48 -0.76 28.14
N VAL A 548 -14.53 -2.01 28.56
CA VAL A 548 -13.34 -2.77 29.00
C VAL A 548 -13.34 -4.14 28.35
N TRP A 549 -12.20 -4.51 27.77
CA TRP A 549 -11.96 -5.85 27.27
C TRP A 549 -10.66 -6.42 27.78
N TYR A 550 -10.56 -7.74 27.63
CA TYR A 550 -9.51 -8.58 28.14
C TYR A 550 -8.95 -9.43 27.01
N ARG A 551 -7.62 -9.44 26.88
CA ARG A 551 -6.85 -10.29 25.96
C ARG A 551 -5.97 -11.21 26.79
N TRP A 552 -5.79 -12.46 26.36
CA TRP A 552 -4.93 -13.39 27.09
C TRP A 552 -4.25 -14.43 26.22
N ASN A 553 -3.09 -14.92 26.65
CA ASN A 553 -2.46 -16.10 26.07
C ASN A 553 -2.39 -17.23 27.11
N ASN A 554 -3.02 -18.36 26.77
CA ASN A 554 -2.99 -19.59 27.57
C ASN A 554 -1.85 -20.54 27.18
N GLU A 555 -1.12 -20.25 26.09
CA GLU A 555 -0.01 -21.08 25.66
C GLU A 555 1.18 -20.90 26.60
N THR A 556 1.41 -21.91 27.42
CA THR A 556 2.62 -22.09 28.20
C THR A 556 3.67 -22.72 27.28
N ASP A 557 4.44 -21.89 26.56
CA ASP A 557 5.63 -22.41 25.92
C ASP A 557 6.52 -23.03 27.00
N LYS A 558 6.95 -24.29 26.81
CA LYS A 558 7.60 -25.11 27.83
C LYS A 558 8.94 -24.55 28.31
N SER A 559 9.44 -23.47 27.70
CA SER A 559 10.62 -22.70 28.11
C SER A 559 10.33 -21.35 28.79
N ARG A 560 9.08 -20.86 28.84
CA ARG A 560 8.71 -19.59 29.50
C ARG A 560 7.36 -19.74 30.22
N ILE A 561 7.41 -19.87 31.54
CA ILE A 561 6.24 -19.94 32.44
C ILE A 561 5.60 -18.55 32.57
N GLN A 562 5.03 -17.99 31.51
CA GLN A 562 4.34 -16.71 31.65
C GLN A 562 3.05 -16.65 30.83
N GLU A 563 1.94 -16.84 31.54
CA GLU A 563 0.62 -16.46 31.07
C GLU A 563 0.61 -14.95 30.85
N ASN A 564 0.18 -14.51 29.67
CA ASN A 564 0.12 -13.09 29.33
C ASN A 564 -1.33 -12.64 29.41
N HIS A 565 -1.59 -11.56 30.15
CA HIS A 565 -2.92 -11.02 30.35
C HIS A 565 -2.89 -9.51 30.18
N VAL A 566 -3.82 -8.98 29.37
CA VAL A 566 -3.95 -7.55 29.10
C VAL A 566 -5.40 -7.14 29.29
N VAL A 567 -5.64 -6.12 30.10
CA VAL A 567 -6.95 -5.47 30.25
C VAL A 567 -6.86 -4.05 29.72
N VAL A 568 -7.80 -3.67 28.87
CA VAL A 568 -7.86 -2.33 28.27
C VAL A 568 -9.12 -1.64 28.78
N VAL A 569 -8.96 -0.47 29.40
CA VAL A 569 -10.05 0.36 29.92
C VAL A 569 -10.12 1.63 29.08
N CYS A 570 -11.22 1.83 28.35
CA CYS A 570 -11.44 3.00 27.53
C CYS A 570 -12.54 3.88 28.12
N ASN A 571 -12.23 5.18 28.27
CA ASN A 571 -13.19 6.23 28.57
C ASN A 571 -13.45 7.04 27.31
N TRP A 572 -14.68 6.95 26.78
CA TRP A 572 -15.11 7.69 25.59
C TRP A 572 -15.81 9.01 25.92
N SER A 573 -16.10 9.24 27.20
CA SER A 573 -16.83 10.44 27.64
C SER A 573 -15.92 11.65 27.71
N SER A 574 -16.52 12.84 27.68
CA SER A 574 -15.89 14.11 28.04
C SER A 574 -15.70 14.30 29.55
N GLN A 575 -15.86 13.25 30.35
CA GLN A 575 -15.71 13.31 31.80
C GLN A 575 -14.43 12.61 32.24
N THR A 576 -13.58 13.35 32.96
CA THR A 576 -12.49 12.74 33.74
C THR A 576 -13.04 12.23 35.07
N TYR A 577 -12.69 10.98 35.42
CA TYR A 577 -13.04 10.37 36.69
C TYR A 577 -11.81 10.31 37.60
N GLU A 578 -11.84 11.04 38.73
CA GLU A 578 -10.76 10.99 39.72
C GLU A 578 -10.48 9.57 40.22
N LYS A 579 -11.56 8.79 40.39
CA LYS A 579 -11.52 7.40 40.80
C LYS A 579 -12.67 6.65 40.14
N TYR A 580 -12.38 5.55 39.44
CA TYR A 580 -13.38 4.73 38.78
C TYR A 580 -13.20 3.26 39.15
N GLU A 581 -14.30 2.57 39.48
CA GLU A 581 -14.27 1.14 39.82
C GLU A 581 -14.63 0.30 38.60
N ILE A 582 -13.73 -0.61 38.22
CA ILE A 582 -13.95 -1.61 37.19
C ILE A 582 -14.14 -2.96 37.87
N PHE A 583 -15.26 -3.63 37.55
CA PHE A 583 -15.60 -4.93 38.09
C PHE A 583 -15.27 -6.04 37.07
N ASN A 584 -15.37 -7.30 37.51
CA ASN A 584 -15.13 -8.49 36.69
C ASN A 584 -13.70 -8.60 36.13
N MET A 585 -12.71 -8.09 36.86
CA MET A 585 -11.31 -8.33 36.51
C MET A 585 -11.03 -9.83 36.49
N PRO A 586 -10.32 -10.34 35.46
CA PRO A 586 -10.15 -11.78 35.26
C PRO A 586 -9.24 -12.42 36.31
N ARG A 587 -8.37 -11.63 36.95
CA ARG A 587 -7.42 -12.10 37.98
C ARG A 587 -7.23 -11.06 39.08
N ASN A 588 -7.17 -11.54 40.32
CA ASN A 588 -6.67 -10.78 41.46
C ASN A 588 -5.13 -10.77 41.46
N GLY A 589 -4.54 -9.78 42.12
CA GLY A 589 -3.10 -9.61 42.23
C GLY A 589 -2.61 -8.30 41.61
N HIS A 590 -1.33 -8.28 41.23
CA HIS A 590 -0.64 -7.08 40.78
C HIS A 590 -0.77 -6.90 39.27
N TRP A 591 -1.33 -5.76 38.87
CA TRP A 591 -1.43 -5.31 37.50
C TRP A 591 -0.59 -4.05 37.33
N TYR A 592 0.03 -3.90 36.16
CA TYR A 592 0.90 -2.78 35.83
C TYR A 592 0.32 -2.00 34.67
N GLU A 593 0.19 -0.70 34.83
CA GLU A 593 -0.28 0.17 33.76
C GLU A 593 0.85 0.51 32.79
N TRP A 594 0.79 -0.05 31.58
CA TRP A 594 1.87 -0.02 30.60
C TRP A 594 2.25 1.40 30.16
N LEU A 595 1.26 2.28 30.01
CA LEU A 595 1.42 3.64 29.47
C LEU A 595 1.73 4.69 30.55
N ASN A 596 1.91 4.27 31.80
CA ASN A 596 2.16 5.15 32.95
C ASN A 596 3.34 4.62 33.78
N ASN A 597 4.46 4.37 33.10
CA ASN A 597 5.70 3.90 33.69
C ASN A 597 5.51 2.68 34.61
N ASP A 598 4.72 1.71 34.17
CA ASP A 598 4.38 0.50 34.93
C ASP A 598 3.87 0.80 36.35
N LYS A 599 3.05 1.85 36.50
CA LYS A 599 2.38 2.12 37.78
C LYS A 599 1.62 0.86 38.21
N GLU A 600 1.87 0.43 39.44
CA GLU A 600 1.28 -0.76 40.00
C GLU A 600 -0.14 -0.50 40.54
N TYR A 601 -1.03 -1.44 40.25
CA TYR A 601 -2.42 -1.47 40.71
C TYR A 601 -2.71 -2.83 41.31
N LEU A 602 -3.28 -2.85 42.52
CA LEU A 602 -3.74 -4.07 43.17
C LEU A 602 -5.21 -4.34 42.82
N VAL A 603 -5.48 -5.53 42.30
CA VAL A 603 -6.83 -6.02 42.05
C VAL A 603 -7.22 -7.01 43.15
N GLU A 604 -8.30 -6.69 43.86
CA GLU A 604 -8.88 -7.54 44.91
C GLU A 604 -10.37 -7.72 44.67
N HIS A 605 -10.90 -8.92 44.96
CA HIS A 605 -12.30 -9.26 44.74
C HIS A 605 -12.77 -8.98 43.30
N ASN A 606 -11.88 -9.22 42.33
CA ASN A 606 -12.07 -8.98 40.91
C ASN A 606 -12.42 -7.51 40.59
N LYS A 607 -11.95 -6.58 41.42
CA LYS A 607 -12.18 -5.14 41.27
C LYS A 607 -10.86 -4.40 41.09
N LEU A 608 -10.77 -3.63 40.00
CA LEU A 608 -9.71 -2.67 39.74
C LEU A 608 -10.23 -1.26 40.05
N ILE A 609 -9.40 -0.46 40.71
CA ILE A 609 -9.69 0.95 40.96
C ILE A 609 -8.70 1.76 40.13
N VAL A 610 -9.21 2.46 39.12
CA VAL A 610 -8.40 3.32 38.26
C VAL A 610 -8.49 4.75 38.78
N GLU A 611 -7.32 5.33 39.05
CA GLU A 611 -7.19 6.74 39.44
C GLU A 611 -6.96 7.61 38.20
N ASN A 612 -7.58 8.79 38.19
CA ASN A 612 -7.48 9.80 37.15
C ASN A 612 -7.73 9.23 35.74
N LEU A 613 -8.87 8.56 35.55
CA LEU A 613 -9.29 8.07 34.24
C LEU A 613 -9.75 9.28 33.41
N MET A 614 -8.82 9.82 32.61
CA MET A 614 -9.04 11.02 31.80
C MET A 614 -10.14 10.80 30.76
N ASP A 615 -10.78 11.88 30.33
CA ASP A 615 -11.65 11.90 29.17
C ASP A 615 -10.91 11.41 27.90
N HIS A 616 -11.66 10.82 26.97
CA HIS A 616 -11.17 10.32 25.68
C HIS A 616 -9.83 9.59 25.76
N SER A 617 -9.68 8.68 26.73
CA SER A 617 -8.40 8.02 27.03
C SER A 617 -8.53 6.50 27.18
N ALA A 618 -7.42 5.81 26.92
CA ALA A 618 -7.27 4.38 27.16
C ALA A 618 -6.19 4.12 28.22
N ARG A 619 -6.46 3.16 29.11
CA ARG A 619 -5.53 2.65 30.11
C ARG A 619 -5.31 1.16 29.85
N ILE A 620 -4.06 0.74 29.70
CA ILE A 620 -3.72 -0.65 29.36
C ILE A 620 -2.96 -1.28 30.53
N PHE A 621 -3.51 -2.35 31.08
CA PHE A 621 -2.99 -3.05 32.26
C PHE A 621 -2.46 -4.42 31.87
N VAL A 622 -1.25 -4.76 32.33
CA VAL A 622 -0.60 -6.05 32.13
C VAL A 622 -0.44 -6.76 33.47
N TYR A 623 -0.80 -8.04 33.55
CA TYR A 623 -0.71 -8.82 34.79
C TYR A 623 0.72 -9.29 35.07
N GLU A 624 1.22 -9.06 36.29
CA GLU A 624 2.50 -9.58 36.83
C GLU A 624 3.77 -9.29 35.98
N LEU A 625 3.67 -8.46 34.95
CA LEU A 625 4.74 -8.16 33.99
C LEU A 625 4.93 -6.65 33.87
N LYS A 626 6.15 -6.18 34.13
CA LYS A 626 6.60 -4.80 33.90
C LYS A 626 7.32 -4.66 32.57
N ARG A 627 7.36 -3.45 32.01
CA ARG A 627 8.30 -3.07 30.96
C ARG A 627 9.72 -3.15 31.53
N CYS A 628 10.64 -3.83 30.83
CA CYS A 628 12.06 -3.84 31.23
C CYS A 628 12.72 -2.49 30.90
N GLU A 629 13.53 -1.96 31.82
CA GLU A 629 14.22 -0.66 31.67
C GLU A 629 15.47 -0.70 30.76
N ASP A 630 16.03 -1.88 30.46
CA ASP A 630 17.33 -2.02 29.75
C ASP A 630 17.31 -1.72 28.22
N ASP A 631 16.15 -1.36 27.65
CA ASP A 631 15.91 -1.39 26.20
C ASP A 631 16.04 -0.04 25.45
N GLN A 632 16.80 0.93 25.98
CA GLN A 632 17.20 2.11 25.19
C GLN A 632 18.39 1.84 24.24
N ARG A 633 18.84 0.57 24.12
CA ARG A 633 19.99 0.17 23.29
C ARG A 633 19.74 -1.18 22.61
N SER A 634 18.88 -1.23 21.60
CA SER A 634 18.92 -2.30 20.60
C SER A 634 18.35 -1.85 19.28
#